data_AF-A0A673J1Q1-F1
#
_entry.id   AF-A0A673J1Q1-F1
#
_cell.length_a   1.000
_cell.length_b   1.000
_cell.length_c   1.000
_cell.angle_alpha   90.00
_cell.angle_beta   90.00
_cell.angle_gamma   90.00
#
_symmetry.space_group_name_H-M   'P 1'
#
loop_
_entity.id
_entity.type
_entity.pdbx_description
1 polymer ?
#
loop_
_entity_poly.entity_id
_entity_poly.type
_entity_poly.pdbx_seq_one_letter_code
_entity_poly.pdbx_strand_id
1 'polypeptide(L)'
;MPPGVYGMQDVWEREGRQQVNMEFLLPTGIYLNFPVACSDTISTIKKMVWKNARNEPLFSALSDPDAYVFTCINMTAEREELEDEQRRMRDVRLFLPILRLVAREGDRVEKLITTQISLLIGKGHHEFDSQKNHEVNEFRTKMRTFCEERAQVRQMLPWDQWMEYNFTCDLEPCSVVAQSGKSCSDKKIFVNVKFEGSEETFVLQQGPQDLPMFLKRNALRKKSTVFRSAKQEKPEDYTLQINGRWEFIYGKYPLCQFKYIFTCLHGGITPHLTMVHHSVIIKYQEEQGGLSNQVSRSRAQSKPPPLPLKRQNTSSLWSINEPFYIYLLQGSRVNADEGMKLVVQAGLFHGSELLCKVVTSNEVSVCSEPVWDQKLVFDISVSDLPRMSRLCIALYGVIEKTKKRPTKKKNKSSDCPLAWVNTMVFDYKDQLKTGEFSLSTWPSVPDDKGDLLNPMGTVEKNPNIDSTAGLLIRFPNIRPHPLYYPPIEKHLKLREIVDNKNYTEFFEDEKELLWKLREEVRQRYPESLPKLLLITKWNKHEDVAQMVGLLQKWPELPAIHALELLDYSFPDPHARSFTIRCLRKLRDDELFQYLLQLVQVLKYESYLDCDLTCFLLERALANKKIGHFLFWHLRSEMHVSSVSLRFGLILEAFCRGSIFHIKNLMKQNEALNKMKALNDFVKSGSQKATRIQTTEDMKVCIKQDTYMEALSDVVSPLNPSIVLCELCADKCKFMDSKMKPLWLMYKNKYDTLGIIFKNGDDLRQDMLTLQMIQLMDVLWKTEGLDLRMLPYGCLSTGNKTGLIEVVKNSDTIANIQRNNSNSAATAAFNKDALLNWLKSKNPGDKLDQAIEEFTLSCAGYCVATYVLGIGDRHSDNIMIRETGQLFHIDFGHFLGNFKSKFGINRERVPFILTYDFVHVIQEGRTNNSEKFERFRECCEQAYKILCRNGTLFVNLFALMKAAGLPELSSSKDIQYLKDSLALGKSEEEALKNFKVKFNEALRESWKTKVNWMMHTFAKDNR
;
A
#
# COMPACT_ATOMS: atom_id res chain seq x y z
N MET A 1 4.81 0.04 -24.81
CA MET A 1 4.28 -1.33 -24.63
C MET A 1 5.29 -2.11 -23.78
N PRO A 2 4.91 -3.17 -23.05
CA PRO A 2 5.89 -4.22 -22.79
C PRO A 2 6.32 -4.83 -24.14
N PRO A 3 7.60 -5.18 -24.35
CA PRO A 3 8.00 -5.88 -25.57
C PRO A 3 7.31 -7.24 -25.64
N GLY A 4 7.04 -7.71 -26.87
CA GLY A 4 6.72 -9.12 -27.10
C GLY A 4 7.94 -10.01 -26.82
N VAL A 5 7.76 -11.33 -26.92
CA VAL A 5 8.87 -12.29 -26.74
C VAL A 5 9.84 -12.17 -27.92
N TYR A 6 10.87 -11.34 -27.74
CA TYR A 6 11.93 -11.06 -28.70
C TYR A 6 13.29 -11.09 -28.00
N GLY A 7 14.31 -11.64 -28.65
CA GLY A 7 15.65 -11.84 -28.07
C GLY A 7 15.80 -13.19 -27.35
N MET A 8 16.93 -13.35 -26.64
CA MET A 8 17.38 -14.64 -26.09
C MET A 8 16.69 -15.08 -24.78
N GLN A 9 15.47 -14.61 -24.50
CA GLN A 9 14.81 -14.81 -23.18
C GLN A 9 14.71 -16.29 -22.78
N ASP A 10 14.26 -17.14 -23.71
CA ASP A 10 14.20 -18.60 -23.60
C ASP A 10 15.52 -19.27 -23.19
N VAL A 11 16.67 -18.65 -23.47
CA VAL A 11 18.00 -19.18 -23.18
C VAL A 11 18.42 -18.86 -21.74
N TRP A 12 18.06 -17.68 -21.23
CA TRP A 12 18.37 -17.29 -19.85
C TRP A 12 17.44 -17.95 -18.83
N GLU A 13 16.19 -18.24 -19.22
CA GLU A 13 15.17 -18.85 -18.37
C GLU A 13 15.26 -20.39 -18.29
N ARG A 14 15.99 -21.06 -19.18
CA ARG A 14 16.27 -22.51 -19.07
C ARG A 14 17.23 -22.81 -17.91
N GLU A 15 17.06 -23.97 -17.30
CA GLU A 15 17.87 -24.44 -16.15
C GLU A 15 18.91 -25.50 -16.55
N GLY A 16 20.03 -25.54 -15.82
CA GLY A 16 21.15 -26.45 -16.04
C GLY A 16 22.49 -25.72 -16.29
N ARG A 17 23.58 -26.49 -16.47
CA ARG A 17 24.88 -25.95 -16.91
C ARG A 17 24.87 -25.69 -18.43
N GLN A 18 24.03 -24.77 -18.88
CA GLN A 18 24.10 -24.29 -20.26
C GLN A 18 25.33 -23.39 -20.43
N GLN A 19 26.06 -23.63 -21.51
CA GLN A 19 27.03 -22.69 -22.07
C GLN A 19 26.36 -21.92 -23.20
N VAL A 20 26.50 -20.59 -23.18
CA VAL A 20 26.10 -19.71 -24.27
C VAL A 20 27.36 -19.22 -24.96
N ASN A 21 27.37 -19.27 -26.29
CA ASN A 21 28.48 -18.74 -27.07
C ASN A 21 28.40 -17.21 -27.07
N MET A 22 29.41 -16.56 -26.50
CA MET A 22 29.40 -15.14 -26.17
C MET A 22 30.39 -14.35 -27.04
N GLU A 23 29.92 -13.25 -27.60
CA GLU A 23 30.74 -12.30 -28.37
C GLU A 23 31.27 -11.19 -27.47
N PHE A 24 32.54 -10.83 -27.63
CA PHE A 24 33.19 -9.77 -26.87
C PHE A 24 33.82 -8.75 -27.80
N LEU A 25 33.46 -7.49 -27.60
CA LEU A 25 33.94 -6.36 -28.41
C LEU A 25 34.89 -5.51 -27.57
N LEU A 26 36.19 -5.56 -27.85
CA LEU A 26 37.22 -4.87 -27.08
C LEU A 26 37.52 -3.47 -27.67
N PRO A 27 37.99 -2.50 -26.86
CA PRO A 27 38.19 -1.11 -27.30
C PRO A 27 39.28 -0.95 -28.37
N THR A 28 40.18 -1.91 -28.50
CA THR A 28 41.22 -2.00 -29.55
C THR A 28 40.70 -2.55 -30.88
N GLY A 29 39.42 -2.93 -30.97
CA GLY A 29 38.83 -3.57 -32.16
C GLY A 29 38.95 -5.09 -32.18
N ILE A 30 39.58 -5.72 -31.17
CA ILE A 30 39.61 -7.18 -31.03
C ILE A 30 38.17 -7.70 -30.83
N TYR A 31 37.80 -8.70 -31.61
CA TYR A 31 36.58 -9.50 -31.46
C TYR A 31 36.97 -10.88 -30.92
N LEU A 32 36.33 -11.33 -29.84
CA LEU A 32 36.44 -12.71 -29.35
C LEU A 32 35.07 -13.37 -29.37
N ASN A 33 35.03 -14.67 -29.63
CA ASN A 33 33.80 -15.46 -29.55
C ASN A 33 34.10 -16.81 -28.88
N PHE A 34 33.50 -17.09 -27.73
CA PHE A 34 33.72 -18.34 -26.99
C PHE A 34 32.56 -18.69 -26.02
N PRO A 35 32.38 -19.98 -25.68
CA PRO A 35 31.36 -20.42 -24.72
C PRO A 35 31.67 -19.99 -23.29
N VAL A 36 30.63 -19.51 -22.61
CA VAL A 36 30.60 -19.10 -21.19
C VAL A 36 29.41 -19.76 -20.51
N ALA A 37 29.55 -20.22 -19.25
CA ALA A 37 28.42 -20.82 -18.55
C ALA A 37 27.46 -19.74 -18.01
N CYS A 38 26.15 -19.99 -18.08
CA CYS A 38 25.13 -19.07 -17.56
C CYS A 38 25.25 -18.75 -16.04
N SER A 39 26.02 -19.57 -15.32
CA SER A 39 26.37 -19.42 -13.90
C SER A 39 27.62 -18.56 -13.62
N ASP A 40 28.44 -18.28 -14.64
CA ASP A 40 29.71 -17.58 -14.45
C ASP A 40 29.47 -16.10 -14.10
N THR A 41 30.28 -15.57 -13.17
CA THR A 41 30.21 -14.15 -12.79
C THR A 41 30.90 -13.27 -13.82
N ILE A 42 30.45 -12.02 -13.96
CA ILE A 42 31.05 -11.03 -14.87
C ILE A 42 32.56 -10.86 -14.62
N SER A 43 33.03 -10.93 -13.37
CA SER A 43 34.47 -10.89 -13.04
C SER A 43 35.24 -12.13 -13.51
N THR A 44 34.61 -13.31 -13.45
CA THR A 44 35.18 -14.56 -13.98
C THR A 44 35.31 -14.47 -15.50
N ILE A 45 34.30 -13.94 -16.16
CA ILE A 45 34.26 -13.74 -17.62
C ILE A 45 35.27 -12.68 -18.05
N LYS A 46 35.45 -11.60 -17.28
CA LYS A 46 36.52 -10.61 -17.52
C LYS A 46 37.90 -11.28 -17.51
N LYS A 47 38.15 -12.21 -16.58
CA LYS A 47 39.40 -13.00 -16.54
C LYS A 47 39.52 -13.96 -17.74
N MET A 48 38.43 -14.54 -18.24
CA MET A 48 38.43 -15.36 -19.46
C MET A 48 38.74 -14.50 -20.71
N VAL A 49 38.12 -13.32 -20.84
CA VAL A 49 38.41 -12.36 -21.91
C VAL A 49 39.87 -11.95 -21.91
N TRP A 50 40.45 -11.56 -20.77
CA TRP A 50 41.88 -11.23 -20.70
C TRP A 50 42.82 -12.42 -20.89
N LYS A 51 42.38 -13.64 -20.62
CA LYS A 51 43.17 -14.85 -20.93
C LYS A 51 43.21 -15.09 -22.44
N ASN A 52 42.07 -14.96 -23.12
CA ASN A 52 41.93 -15.25 -24.54
C ASN A 52 42.54 -14.12 -25.40
N ALA A 53 42.30 -12.86 -25.03
CA ALA A 53 42.82 -11.69 -25.74
C ALA A 53 44.36 -11.64 -25.81
N ARG A 54 45.09 -12.29 -24.90
CA ARG A 54 46.58 -12.32 -24.88
C ARG A 54 47.22 -12.81 -26.18
N ASN A 55 46.50 -13.62 -26.94
CA ASN A 55 46.99 -14.20 -28.18
C ASN A 55 46.61 -13.37 -29.42
N GLU A 56 45.80 -12.31 -29.25
CA GLU A 56 45.27 -11.50 -30.35
C GLU A 56 46.15 -10.29 -30.68
N PRO A 57 46.15 -9.82 -31.94
CA PRO A 57 46.76 -8.55 -32.31
C PRO A 57 46.24 -7.38 -31.45
N LEU A 58 47.09 -6.38 -31.19
CA LEU A 58 46.77 -5.18 -30.40
C LEU A 58 46.46 -5.42 -28.91
N PHE A 59 46.65 -6.63 -28.35
CA PHE A 59 46.51 -6.88 -26.91
C PHE A 59 47.32 -5.91 -26.03
N SER A 60 48.53 -5.55 -26.46
CA SER A 60 49.43 -4.63 -25.75
C SER A 60 48.94 -3.18 -25.67
N ALA A 61 47.86 -2.83 -26.37
CA ALA A 61 47.19 -1.53 -26.26
C ALA A 61 46.02 -1.54 -25.24
N LEU A 62 45.77 -2.66 -24.56
CA LEU A 62 44.83 -2.76 -23.45
C LEU A 62 45.53 -2.41 -22.13
N SER A 63 44.86 -1.64 -21.28
CA SER A 63 45.24 -1.44 -19.87
C SER A 63 44.84 -2.63 -18.99
N ASP A 64 45.05 -2.51 -17.68
CA ASP A 64 44.61 -3.52 -16.70
C ASP A 64 43.10 -3.82 -16.75
N PRO A 65 42.67 -5.05 -16.40
CA PRO A 65 41.26 -5.44 -16.39
C PRO A 65 40.33 -4.51 -15.60
N ASP A 66 40.86 -3.85 -14.56
CA ASP A 66 40.09 -3.00 -13.66
C ASP A 66 39.98 -1.54 -14.14
N ALA A 67 40.63 -1.19 -15.25
CA ALA A 67 40.38 0.07 -15.98
C ALA A 67 39.12 0.01 -16.86
N TYR A 68 38.51 -1.17 -17.03
CA TYR A 68 37.39 -1.40 -17.95
C TYR A 68 36.18 -2.05 -17.30
N VAL A 69 35.00 -1.76 -17.86
CA VAL A 69 33.70 -2.35 -17.50
C VAL A 69 33.06 -2.95 -18.75
N PHE A 70 32.23 -3.99 -18.59
CA PHE A 70 31.41 -4.48 -19.70
C PHE A 70 30.14 -3.64 -19.84
N THR A 71 29.74 -3.42 -21.08
CA THR A 71 28.43 -2.87 -21.47
C THR A 71 27.66 -3.90 -22.29
N CYS A 72 26.36 -3.95 -22.08
CA CYS A 72 25.44 -4.82 -22.80
C CYS A 72 24.21 -4.05 -23.27
N ILE A 73 23.41 -4.68 -24.14
CA ILE A 73 22.00 -4.35 -24.30
C ILE A 73 21.18 -5.33 -23.46
N ASN A 74 20.37 -4.82 -22.54
CA ASN A 74 19.50 -5.63 -21.67
C ASN A 74 18.11 -5.85 -22.29
N MET A 75 17.23 -6.63 -21.64
CA MET A 75 15.89 -6.93 -22.16
C MET A 75 14.95 -5.71 -22.32
N THR A 76 15.26 -4.53 -21.78
CA THR A 76 14.52 -3.28 -22.05
C THR A 76 15.09 -2.49 -23.23
N ALA A 77 16.04 -3.08 -23.98
CA ALA A 77 16.78 -2.49 -25.09
C ALA A 77 17.70 -1.30 -24.70
N GLU A 78 18.01 -1.15 -23.41
CA GLU A 78 18.91 -0.11 -22.90
C GLU A 78 20.37 -0.57 -22.91
N ARG A 79 21.31 0.39 -23.03
CA ARG A 79 22.72 0.14 -22.69
C ARG A 79 22.89 0.14 -21.18
N GLU A 80 23.32 -0.98 -20.62
CA GLU A 80 23.63 -1.14 -19.20
C GLU A 80 25.16 -1.30 -19.01
N GLU A 81 25.73 -0.61 -18.02
CA GLU A 81 27.11 -0.80 -17.55
C GLU A 81 27.14 -1.80 -16.39
N LEU A 82 27.87 -2.90 -16.55
CA LEU A 82 27.95 -4.01 -15.60
C LEU A 82 28.95 -3.73 -14.48
N GLU A 83 28.65 -2.70 -13.69
CA GLU A 83 29.48 -2.21 -12.59
C GLU A 83 29.67 -3.21 -11.44
N ASP A 84 28.64 -4.03 -11.19
CA ASP A 84 28.70 -5.16 -10.27
C ASP A 84 29.20 -6.41 -10.99
N GLU A 85 30.51 -6.65 -10.89
CA GLU A 85 31.15 -7.81 -11.51
C GLU A 85 30.83 -9.15 -10.81
N GLN A 86 30.08 -9.17 -9.70
CA GLN A 86 29.68 -10.41 -9.02
C GLN A 86 28.37 -11.02 -9.55
N ARG A 87 27.58 -10.26 -10.31
CA ARG A 87 26.38 -10.78 -11.00
C ARG A 87 26.77 -11.94 -11.94
N ARG A 88 25.89 -12.94 -12.04
CA ARG A 88 26.03 -14.05 -13.00
C ARG A 88 25.34 -13.69 -14.32
N MET A 89 25.77 -14.29 -15.42
CA MET A 89 25.23 -13.99 -16.76
C MET A 89 23.70 -14.10 -16.85
N ARG A 90 23.10 -15.16 -16.27
CA ARG A 90 21.64 -15.35 -16.27
C ARG A 90 20.87 -14.29 -15.45
N ASP A 91 21.56 -13.58 -14.56
CA ASP A 91 21.00 -12.50 -13.73
C ASP A 91 21.24 -11.11 -14.38
N VAL A 92 21.98 -11.06 -15.49
CA VAL A 92 22.09 -9.88 -16.36
C VAL A 92 21.00 -9.87 -17.44
N ARG A 93 20.62 -11.05 -17.99
CA ARG A 93 19.57 -11.20 -19.01
C ARG A 93 19.81 -10.29 -20.23
N LEU A 94 20.84 -10.62 -21.00
CA LEU A 94 21.22 -9.87 -22.19
C LEU A 94 20.18 -10.04 -23.31
N PHE A 95 19.88 -8.98 -24.05
CA PHE A 95 19.02 -9.07 -25.25
C PHE A 95 19.66 -9.95 -26.34
N LEU A 96 20.98 -9.79 -26.52
CA LEU A 96 21.85 -10.57 -27.39
C LEU A 96 23.12 -10.98 -26.61
N PRO A 97 23.78 -12.10 -26.95
CA PRO A 97 24.94 -12.61 -26.22
C PRO A 97 26.24 -11.82 -26.54
N ILE A 98 26.21 -10.51 -26.37
CA ILE A 98 27.28 -9.57 -26.75
C ILE A 98 27.65 -8.71 -25.55
N LEU A 99 28.92 -8.73 -25.15
CA LEU A 99 29.50 -7.86 -24.13
C LEU A 99 30.59 -6.96 -24.72
N ARG A 100 30.32 -5.65 -24.78
CA ARG A 100 31.29 -4.65 -25.23
C ARG A 100 32.08 -4.11 -24.04
N LEU A 101 33.40 -4.27 -24.07
CA LEU A 101 34.31 -3.71 -23.09
C LEU A 101 34.52 -2.21 -23.37
N VAL A 102 34.38 -1.37 -22.34
CA VAL A 102 34.58 0.08 -22.40
C VAL A 102 35.42 0.57 -21.22
N ALA A 103 36.09 1.72 -21.37
CA ALA A 103 36.84 2.34 -20.27
C ALA A 103 35.88 2.79 -19.15
N ARG A 104 36.36 2.73 -17.89
CA ARG A 104 35.59 3.19 -16.73
C ARG A 104 35.71 4.71 -16.57
N GLU A 105 34.62 5.41 -16.82
CA GLU A 105 34.51 6.86 -16.71
C GLU A 105 33.43 7.28 -15.69
N GLY A 106 33.69 8.35 -14.94
CA GLY A 106 32.75 8.94 -13.97
C GLY A 106 32.80 8.30 -12.57
N ASP A 107 31.83 8.68 -11.73
CA ASP A 107 31.72 8.18 -10.35
C ASP A 107 31.09 6.78 -10.34
N ARG A 108 31.93 5.78 -10.02
CA ARG A 108 31.56 4.37 -9.93
C ARG A 108 30.46 4.11 -8.89
N VAL A 109 30.49 4.81 -7.75
CA VAL A 109 29.55 4.58 -6.64
C VAL A 109 28.17 5.11 -7.02
N GLU A 110 28.11 6.31 -7.61
CA GLU A 110 26.87 6.90 -8.12
C GLU A 110 26.27 6.07 -9.27
N LYS A 111 27.10 5.55 -10.19
CA LYS A 111 26.67 4.64 -11.25
C LYS A 111 26.08 3.35 -10.68
N LEU A 112 26.80 2.69 -9.77
CA LEU A 112 26.34 1.45 -9.14
C LEU A 112 25.02 1.63 -8.37
N ILE A 113 24.90 2.70 -7.57
CA ILE A 113 23.67 3.03 -6.85
C ILE A 113 22.52 3.28 -7.84
N THR A 114 22.76 4.04 -8.90
CA THR A 114 21.71 4.36 -9.89
C THR A 114 21.22 3.12 -10.65
N THR A 115 22.11 2.19 -10.99
CA THR A 115 21.74 0.88 -11.57
C THR A 115 20.96 0.02 -10.57
N GLN A 116 21.41 -0.07 -9.32
CA GLN A 116 20.69 -0.80 -8.26
C GLN A 116 19.28 -0.25 -8.00
N ILE A 117 19.13 1.08 -7.99
CA ILE A 117 17.83 1.77 -7.87
C ILE A 117 16.94 1.44 -9.08
N SER A 118 17.47 1.52 -10.30
CA SER A 118 16.70 1.25 -11.52
C SER A 118 16.17 -0.19 -11.57
N LEU A 119 17.02 -1.17 -11.24
CA LEU A 119 16.66 -2.59 -11.14
C LEU A 119 15.65 -2.88 -10.03
N LEU A 120 15.75 -2.18 -8.89
CA LEU A 120 14.85 -2.37 -7.76
C LEU A 120 13.45 -1.78 -8.02
N ILE A 121 13.39 -0.59 -8.62
CA ILE A 121 12.14 0.09 -9.01
C ILE A 121 11.48 -0.63 -10.19
N GLY A 122 12.28 -1.22 -11.08
CA GLY A 122 11.81 -1.79 -12.35
C GLY A 122 11.54 -0.71 -13.40
N LYS A 123 12.36 0.36 -13.40
CA LYS A 123 12.28 1.50 -14.31
C LYS A 123 13.65 2.15 -14.47
N GLY A 124 14.08 2.43 -15.70
CA GLY A 124 15.39 3.02 -15.99
C GLY A 124 15.48 4.48 -15.58
N HIS A 125 16.60 4.91 -14.97
CA HIS A 125 16.84 6.32 -14.62
C HIS A 125 16.68 7.26 -15.84
N HIS A 126 17.11 6.79 -17.01
CA HIS A 126 17.00 7.49 -18.29
C HIS A 126 15.53 7.76 -18.72
N GLU A 127 14.55 6.97 -18.25
CA GLU A 127 13.12 7.16 -18.54
C GLU A 127 12.56 8.43 -17.88
N PHE A 128 13.25 8.98 -16.88
CA PHE A 128 12.92 10.26 -16.27
C PHE A 128 13.59 11.41 -17.03
N ASP A 129 14.88 11.29 -17.36
CA ASP A 129 15.65 12.31 -18.07
C ASP A 129 15.08 12.58 -19.48
N SER A 130 14.69 11.52 -20.18
CA SER A 130 14.16 11.57 -21.55
C SER A 130 12.83 12.32 -21.68
N GLN A 131 12.07 12.51 -20.58
CA GLN A 131 10.81 13.26 -20.61
C GLN A 131 11.01 14.77 -20.83
N LYS A 132 12.22 15.30 -20.54
CA LYS A 132 12.55 16.73 -20.63
C LYS A 132 11.58 17.66 -19.85
N ASN A 133 10.87 17.12 -18.86
CA ASN A 133 9.94 17.87 -18.02
C ASN A 133 10.70 18.59 -16.88
N HIS A 134 10.48 19.90 -16.74
CA HIS A 134 11.10 20.72 -15.69
C HIS A 134 10.71 20.24 -14.29
N GLU A 135 9.43 19.94 -14.05
CA GLU A 135 8.93 19.50 -12.74
C GLU A 135 9.59 18.19 -12.29
N VAL A 136 9.75 17.24 -13.21
CA VAL A 136 10.43 15.96 -12.95
C VAL A 136 11.88 16.19 -12.54
N ASN A 137 12.60 17.04 -13.27
CA ASN A 137 14.01 17.32 -12.98
C ASN A 137 14.20 18.11 -11.68
N GLU A 138 13.36 19.11 -11.43
CA GLU A 138 13.35 19.91 -10.21
C GLU A 138 12.99 19.07 -8.98
N PHE A 139 11.92 18.27 -9.05
CA PHE A 139 11.54 17.32 -8.01
C PHE A 139 12.69 16.36 -7.66
N ARG A 140 13.33 15.76 -8.68
CA ARG A 140 14.44 14.82 -8.49
C ARG A 140 15.63 15.50 -7.84
N THR A 141 16.02 16.69 -8.28
CA THR A 141 17.12 17.44 -7.65
C THR A 141 16.80 17.79 -6.21
N LYS A 142 15.62 18.36 -5.94
CA LYS A 142 15.18 18.77 -4.59
C LYS A 142 15.09 17.57 -3.62
N MET A 143 14.37 16.52 -4.02
CA MET A 143 14.16 15.35 -3.17
C MET A 143 15.44 14.53 -2.99
N ARG A 144 16.30 14.42 -4.01
CA ARG A 144 17.63 13.81 -3.86
C ARG A 144 18.42 14.49 -2.75
N THR A 145 18.57 15.81 -2.81
CA THR A 145 19.32 16.58 -1.81
C THR A 145 18.73 16.36 -0.41
N PHE A 146 17.42 16.53 -0.25
CA PHE A 146 16.72 16.30 1.02
C PHE A 146 16.95 14.88 1.59
N CYS A 147 16.88 13.85 0.74
CA CYS A 147 17.06 12.46 1.16
C CYS A 147 18.52 12.13 1.51
N GLU A 148 19.48 12.68 0.78
CA GLU A 148 20.93 12.51 1.03
C GLU A 148 21.36 13.25 2.31
N GLU A 149 20.87 14.48 2.56
CA GLU A 149 21.06 15.21 3.82
C GLU A 149 20.50 14.43 5.03
N ARG A 150 19.27 13.92 4.94
CA ARG A 150 18.67 13.09 6.00
C ARG A 150 19.47 11.81 6.24
N ALA A 151 20.04 11.20 5.19
CA ALA A 151 20.92 10.04 5.35
C ALA A 151 22.22 10.39 6.08
N GLN A 152 22.87 11.52 5.77
CA GLN A 152 24.08 12.00 6.46
C GLN A 152 23.82 12.27 7.94
N VAL A 153 22.78 13.05 8.27
CA VAL A 153 22.38 13.35 9.66
C VAL A 153 22.16 12.06 10.45
N ARG A 154 21.49 11.08 9.83
CA ARG A 154 21.21 9.78 10.45
C ARG A 154 22.45 8.94 10.75
N GLN A 155 23.54 9.05 9.97
CA GLN A 155 24.79 8.35 10.28
C GLN A 155 25.58 9.01 11.42
N MET A 156 25.35 10.30 11.69
CA MET A 156 25.95 11.04 12.81
C MET A 156 25.18 10.87 14.13
N LEU A 157 24.08 10.10 14.15
CA LEU A 157 23.34 9.82 15.38
C LEU A 157 24.16 8.96 16.36
N PRO A 158 24.02 9.16 17.67
CA PRO A 158 24.45 8.18 18.68
C PRO A 158 23.82 6.80 18.46
N TRP A 159 24.50 5.75 18.95
CA TRP A 159 24.17 4.35 18.66
C TRP A 159 22.74 3.95 19.08
N ASP A 160 22.19 4.57 20.13
CA ASP A 160 20.85 4.33 20.65
C ASP A 160 19.79 4.94 19.74
N GLN A 161 19.94 6.22 19.35
CA GLN A 161 19.05 6.88 18.39
C GLN A 161 19.13 6.23 16.98
N TRP A 162 20.30 5.73 16.60
CA TRP A 162 20.49 4.96 15.37
C TRP A 162 19.83 3.56 15.45
N MET A 163 19.85 2.92 16.62
CA MET A 163 19.11 1.68 16.88
C MET A 163 17.59 1.94 16.82
N GLU A 164 17.11 3.04 17.40
CA GLU A 164 15.69 3.43 17.40
C GLU A 164 15.15 3.61 15.97
N TYR A 165 15.89 4.29 15.10
CA TYR A 165 15.56 4.38 13.67
C TYR A 165 15.46 3.00 12.99
N ASN A 166 16.38 2.08 13.29
CA ASN A 166 16.46 0.78 12.64
C ASN A 166 15.43 -0.23 13.17
N PHE A 167 15.10 -0.18 14.47
CA PHE A 167 14.46 -1.27 15.20
C PHE A 167 13.46 -0.77 16.25
N THR A 168 12.49 0.03 15.80
CA THR A 168 11.37 0.57 16.60
C THR A 168 10.73 -0.47 17.51
N CYS A 169 10.45 -0.12 18.78
CA CYS A 169 9.69 -0.97 19.69
C CYS A 169 8.31 -1.35 19.10
N ASP A 170 7.95 -2.63 19.15
CA ASP A 170 6.60 -3.11 18.86
C ASP A 170 5.84 -3.21 20.19
N LEU A 171 4.86 -2.34 20.39
CA LEU A 171 4.13 -2.14 21.65
C LEU A 171 2.64 -2.45 21.46
N GLU A 172 2.01 -3.02 22.48
CA GLU A 172 0.55 -3.12 22.55
C GLU A 172 -0.08 -1.81 23.07
N PRO A 173 -1.33 -1.48 22.68
CA PRO A 173 -2.01 -0.26 23.14
C PRO A 173 -2.24 -0.21 24.65
N CYS A 174 -2.38 -1.37 25.29
CA CYS A 174 -2.63 -1.51 26.72
C CYS A 174 -1.42 -2.09 27.47
N SER A 175 -1.20 -1.60 28.69
CA SER A 175 -0.16 -2.10 29.62
C SER A 175 -0.69 -3.08 30.67
N VAL A 176 -1.99 -3.41 30.62
CA VAL A 176 -2.69 -4.23 31.62
C VAL A 176 -3.07 -5.59 31.02
N VAL A 177 -2.49 -6.65 31.58
CA VAL A 177 -2.85 -8.04 31.22
C VAL A 177 -4.19 -8.39 31.85
N ALA A 178 -5.27 -8.20 31.08
CA ALA A 178 -6.62 -8.58 31.47
C ALA A 178 -6.81 -10.11 31.35
N GLN A 179 -6.74 -10.80 32.49
CA GLN A 179 -7.20 -12.17 32.65
C GLN A 179 -8.38 -12.20 33.64
N SER A 180 -9.52 -12.71 33.17
CA SER A 180 -10.63 -13.27 33.97
C SER A 180 -10.90 -12.62 35.35
N GLY A 181 -11.16 -11.30 35.36
CA GLY A 181 -11.68 -10.58 36.53
C GLY A 181 -10.70 -10.42 37.70
N LYS A 182 -9.40 -10.73 37.53
CA LYS A 182 -8.38 -10.51 38.56
C LYS A 182 -7.17 -9.77 37.97
N SER A 183 -6.84 -8.61 38.54
CA SER A 183 -5.66 -7.84 38.13
C SER A 183 -4.41 -8.71 38.22
N CYS A 184 -3.72 -8.91 37.10
CA CYS A 184 -2.50 -9.71 37.03
C CYS A 184 -1.24 -8.90 37.44
N SER A 185 -1.41 -7.71 38.04
CA SER A 185 -0.35 -6.75 38.37
C SER A 185 0.78 -7.33 39.22
N ASP A 186 0.47 -8.24 40.14
CA ASP A 186 1.43 -8.77 41.13
C ASP A 186 2.12 -10.08 40.71
N LYS A 187 1.69 -10.71 39.60
CA LYS A 187 2.34 -11.95 39.12
C LYS A 187 3.67 -11.61 38.46
N LYS A 188 4.75 -11.81 39.21
CA LYS A 188 6.12 -11.69 38.71
C LYS A 188 6.35 -12.60 37.50
N ILE A 189 7.03 -12.05 36.50
CA ILE A 189 7.36 -12.71 35.23
C ILE A 189 8.76 -13.33 35.32
N PHE A 190 8.95 -14.50 34.70
CA PHE A 190 10.27 -15.08 34.50
C PHE A 190 10.73 -14.80 33.07
N VAL A 191 11.97 -14.35 32.89
CA VAL A 191 12.57 -14.02 31.60
C VAL A 191 13.93 -14.71 31.49
N ASN A 192 14.16 -15.41 30.38
CA ASN A 192 15.47 -16.01 30.08
C ASN A 192 16.33 -14.96 29.38
N VAL A 193 17.42 -14.54 30.02
CA VAL A 193 18.39 -13.59 29.46
C VAL A 193 19.74 -14.29 29.29
N LYS A 194 20.28 -14.27 28.07
CA LYS A 194 21.67 -14.63 27.79
C LYS A 194 22.51 -13.41 27.43
N PHE A 195 23.82 -13.58 27.37
CA PHE A 195 24.73 -12.56 26.84
C PHE A 195 25.18 -12.92 25.43
N GLU A 196 25.39 -11.91 24.60
CA GLU A 196 26.03 -12.04 23.30
C GLU A 196 27.40 -12.75 23.42
N GLY A 197 27.71 -13.62 22.44
CA GLY A 197 28.88 -14.49 22.48
C GLY A 197 28.80 -15.66 23.48
N SER A 198 27.74 -15.76 24.29
CA SER A 198 27.54 -16.86 25.25
C SER A 198 26.32 -17.74 24.89
N GLU A 199 26.44 -19.02 25.24
CA GLU A 199 25.33 -19.99 25.27
C GLU A 199 24.80 -20.21 26.70
N GLU A 200 25.43 -19.63 27.74
CA GLU A 200 24.84 -19.61 29.09
C GLU A 200 23.60 -18.70 29.14
N THR A 201 22.58 -19.14 29.87
CA THR A 201 21.30 -18.43 30.02
C THR A 201 20.95 -18.25 31.51
N PHE A 202 20.35 -17.12 31.85
CA PHE A 202 19.94 -16.78 33.21
C PHE A 202 18.43 -16.59 33.27
N VAL A 203 17.75 -17.42 34.06
CA VAL A 203 16.34 -17.17 34.44
C VAL A 203 16.32 -16.01 35.43
N LEU A 204 15.63 -14.91 35.09
CA LEU A 204 15.50 -13.72 35.92
C LEU A 204 14.02 -13.44 36.21
N GLN A 205 13.68 -13.21 37.47
CA GLN A 205 12.32 -12.88 37.90
C GLN A 205 12.17 -11.36 38.01
N GLN A 206 11.23 -10.75 37.28
CA GLN A 206 10.92 -9.30 37.28
C GLN A 206 9.43 -9.06 37.58
N GLY A 207 9.03 -7.83 37.88
CA GLY A 207 7.63 -7.41 37.81
C GLY A 207 7.19 -7.18 36.34
N PRO A 208 5.91 -7.37 35.98
CA PRO A 208 5.43 -7.07 34.63
C PRO A 208 5.55 -5.58 34.29
N GLN A 209 5.38 -4.70 35.29
CA GLN A 209 5.49 -3.25 35.15
C GLN A 209 6.93 -2.71 35.26
N ASP A 210 7.95 -3.56 35.47
CA ASP A 210 9.34 -3.13 35.50
C ASP A 210 9.78 -2.58 34.13
N LEU A 211 10.63 -1.56 34.13
CA LEU A 211 11.27 -1.05 32.90
C LEU A 211 12.44 -1.95 32.46
N PRO A 212 12.76 -2.04 31.16
CA PRO A 212 13.91 -2.82 30.64
C PRO A 212 15.25 -2.57 31.34
N MET A 213 15.46 -1.37 31.88
CA MET A 213 16.66 -1.01 32.67
C MET A 213 16.82 -1.84 33.96
N PHE A 214 15.73 -2.26 34.61
CA PHE A 214 15.80 -3.13 35.78
C PHE A 214 16.25 -4.54 35.39
N LEU A 215 15.72 -5.09 34.29
CA LEU A 215 16.12 -6.39 33.76
C LEU A 215 17.60 -6.41 33.35
N LYS A 216 18.08 -5.40 32.62
CA LYS A 216 19.52 -5.25 32.30
C LYS A 216 20.38 -5.19 33.56
N ARG A 217 19.99 -4.40 34.56
CA ARG A 217 20.72 -4.28 35.84
C ARG A 217 20.75 -5.59 36.64
N ASN A 218 19.66 -6.33 36.65
CA ASN A 218 19.55 -7.61 37.33
C ASN A 218 20.34 -8.73 36.61
N ALA A 219 20.37 -8.72 35.28
CA ALA A 219 21.21 -9.60 34.47
C ALA A 219 22.71 -9.36 34.68
N LEU A 220 23.17 -8.10 34.67
CA LEU A 220 24.58 -7.75 34.92
C LEU A 220 25.02 -8.11 36.35
N ARG A 221 24.16 -7.91 37.35
CA ARG A 221 24.39 -8.42 38.72
C ARG A 221 24.59 -9.93 38.73
N LYS A 222 23.70 -10.69 38.09
CA LYS A 222 23.80 -12.16 38.00
C LYS A 222 25.08 -12.60 37.29
N LYS A 223 25.44 -11.96 36.17
CA LYS A 223 26.69 -12.17 35.43
C LYS A 223 27.92 -11.97 36.33
N SER A 224 28.01 -10.84 37.02
CA SER A 224 29.13 -10.55 37.94
C SER A 224 29.23 -11.57 39.07
N THR A 225 28.09 -11.99 39.67
CA THR A 225 28.08 -13.03 40.71
C THR A 225 28.54 -14.41 40.20
N VAL A 226 28.11 -14.82 39.00
CA VAL A 226 28.43 -16.15 38.43
C VAL A 226 29.87 -16.21 37.95
N PHE A 227 30.31 -15.26 37.12
CA PHE A 227 31.66 -15.27 36.52
C PHE A 227 32.73 -14.59 37.39
N ARG A 228 32.37 -14.11 38.60
CA ARG A 228 33.26 -13.37 39.52
C ARG A 228 33.94 -12.16 38.86
N SER A 229 33.26 -11.49 37.92
CA SER A 229 33.83 -10.35 37.19
C SER A 229 34.02 -9.14 38.12
N ALA A 230 35.27 -8.68 38.24
CA ALA A 230 35.66 -7.48 38.98
C ALA A 230 35.37 -6.17 38.22
N LYS A 231 34.99 -6.23 36.93
CA LYS A 231 34.73 -5.04 36.11
C LYS A 231 33.25 -4.67 36.18
N GLN A 232 32.94 -3.48 36.71
CA GLN A 232 31.57 -2.99 36.83
C GLN A 232 31.04 -2.46 35.49
N GLU A 233 30.39 -3.35 34.74
CA GLU A 233 29.64 -3.03 33.51
C GLU A 233 28.39 -2.18 33.80
N LYS A 234 28.09 -1.19 32.96
CA LYS A 234 26.90 -0.32 33.15
C LYS A 234 25.67 -0.89 32.42
N PRO A 235 24.48 -0.90 33.03
CA PRO A 235 23.23 -1.28 32.34
C PRO A 235 22.90 -0.43 31.10
N GLU A 236 23.43 0.78 31.03
CA GLU A 236 23.24 1.74 29.94
C GLU A 236 23.98 1.33 28.66
N ASP A 237 25.13 0.65 28.76
CA ASP A 237 26.00 0.25 27.65
C ASP A 237 25.46 -0.97 26.84
N TYR A 238 24.23 -1.42 27.14
CA TYR A 238 23.60 -2.63 26.60
C TYR A 238 22.17 -2.39 26.11
N THR A 239 21.74 -3.20 25.14
CA THR A 239 20.33 -3.35 24.72
C THR A 239 19.85 -4.79 24.90
N LEU A 240 18.54 -5.03 24.86
CA LEU A 240 17.93 -6.37 24.92
C LEU A 240 17.33 -6.72 23.57
N GLN A 241 17.90 -7.71 22.88
CA GLN A 241 17.38 -8.26 21.63
C GLN A 241 16.48 -9.48 21.91
N ILE A 242 15.41 -9.65 21.12
CA ILE A 242 14.57 -10.85 21.16
C ILE A 242 15.23 -11.98 20.37
N ASN A 243 15.33 -13.17 20.97
CA ASN A 243 16.11 -14.26 20.38
C ASN A 243 15.57 -14.69 19.00
N GLY A 244 16.42 -14.58 17.98
CA GLY A 244 16.10 -14.92 16.58
C GLY A 244 15.47 -13.80 15.77
N ARG A 245 15.32 -12.58 16.32
CA ARG A 245 14.72 -11.42 15.63
C ARG A 245 15.59 -10.17 15.72
N TRP A 246 15.42 -9.26 14.77
CA TRP A 246 15.91 -7.88 14.82
C TRP A 246 14.85 -6.98 15.45
N GLU A 247 14.50 -7.30 16.68
CA GLU A 247 13.43 -6.71 17.48
C GLU A 247 14.00 -6.50 18.90
N PHE A 248 13.90 -5.28 19.45
CA PHE A 248 14.62 -4.89 20.67
C PHE A 248 13.70 -4.27 21.73
N ILE A 249 14.07 -4.45 23.00
CA ILE A 249 13.32 -4.05 24.19
C ILE A 249 14.14 -2.99 24.95
N TYR A 250 13.75 -1.72 24.80
CA TYR A 250 14.47 -0.56 25.32
C TYR A 250 13.51 0.60 25.65
N GLY A 251 14.04 1.76 26.08
CA GLY A 251 13.22 2.93 26.38
C GLY A 251 12.53 2.87 27.75
N LYS A 252 11.41 3.61 27.89
CA LYS A 252 10.72 3.87 29.17
C LYS A 252 9.33 3.23 29.25
N TYR A 253 9.15 2.08 28.58
CA TYR A 253 7.90 1.33 28.55
C TYR A 253 7.92 0.16 29.57
N PRO A 254 6.79 -0.21 30.18
CA PRO A 254 6.67 -1.43 31.00
C PRO A 254 7.02 -2.69 30.20
N LEU A 255 7.70 -3.67 30.82
CA LEU A 255 8.03 -4.94 30.16
C LEU A 255 6.79 -5.65 29.57
N CYS A 256 5.64 -5.60 30.24
CA CYS A 256 4.40 -6.19 29.75
C CYS A 256 3.75 -5.47 28.55
N GLN A 257 4.20 -4.26 28.18
CA GLN A 257 3.67 -3.55 27.01
C GLN A 257 4.34 -3.96 25.69
N PHE A 258 5.57 -4.50 25.73
CA PHE A 258 6.24 -4.99 24.51
C PHE A 258 5.49 -6.20 23.95
N LYS A 259 5.12 -6.15 22.67
CA LYS A 259 4.21 -7.12 22.02
C LYS A 259 4.70 -8.57 22.15
N TYR A 260 6.01 -8.80 22.04
CA TYR A 260 6.61 -10.11 22.29
C TYR A 260 6.40 -10.60 23.74
N ILE A 261 6.61 -9.74 24.74
CA ILE A 261 6.40 -10.09 26.16
C ILE A 261 4.91 -10.29 26.45
N PHE A 262 4.04 -9.40 25.96
CA PHE A 262 2.58 -9.51 26.08
C PHE A 262 2.07 -10.85 25.52
N THR A 263 2.54 -11.24 24.33
CA THR A 263 2.22 -12.52 23.69
C THR A 263 2.72 -13.70 24.50
N CYS A 264 3.96 -13.62 25.02
CA CYS A 264 4.53 -14.65 25.88
C CYS A 264 3.72 -14.84 27.17
N LEU A 265 3.31 -13.76 27.83
CA LEU A 265 2.51 -13.81 29.06
C LEU A 265 1.13 -14.44 28.84
N HIS A 266 0.45 -14.12 27.74
CA HIS A 266 -0.84 -14.74 27.40
C HIS A 266 -0.70 -16.22 27.01
N GLY A 267 0.36 -16.59 26.29
CA GLY A 267 0.65 -17.97 25.92
C GLY A 267 1.23 -18.84 27.05
N GLY A 268 1.55 -18.27 28.23
CA GLY A 268 2.25 -18.97 29.30
C GLY A 268 3.71 -19.34 28.96
N ILE A 269 4.32 -18.63 28.02
CA ILE A 269 5.66 -18.88 27.49
C ILE A 269 6.67 -17.97 28.20
N THR A 270 7.83 -18.51 28.59
CA THR A 270 8.95 -17.70 29.10
C THR A 270 9.58 -16.89 27.96
N PRO A 271 9.67 -15.54 28.03
CA PRO A 271 10.36 -14.75 27.02
C PRO A 271 11.87 -15.02 27.02
N HIS A 272 12.49 -15.00 25.82
CA HIS A 272 13.91 -15.31 25.61
C HIS A 272 14.63 -14.14 24.94
N LEU A 273 15.56 -13.52 25.66
CA LEU A 273 16.28 -12.30 25.26
C LEU A 273 17.81 -12.50 25.29
N THR A 274 18.52 -11.69 24.50
CA THR A 274 19.98 -11.58 24.50
C THR A 274 20.38 -10.15 24.88
N MET A 275 21.27 -9.98 25.85
CA MET A 275 21.95 -8.71 26.10
C MET A 275 23.07 -8.52 25.08
N VAL A 276 22.89 -7.50 24.24
CA VAL A 276 23.81 -7.07 23.16
C VAL A 276 24.53 -5.81 23.62
N HIS A 277 25.85 -5.74 23.43
CA HIS A 277 26.65 -4.59 23.82
C HIS A 277 26.63 -3.50 22.75
N HIS A 278 26.62 -2.22 23.15
CA HIS A 278 26.49 -1.11 22.20
C HIS A 278 27.56 -1.08 21.09
N SER A 279 28.76 -1.62 21.36
CA SER A 279 29.83 -1.73 20.35
C SER A 279 29.45 -2.57 19.12
N VAL A 280 28.54 -3.54 19.26
CA VAL A 280 28.05 -4.34 18.12
C VAL A 280 27.06 -3.53 17.28
N ILE A 281 26.20 -2.74 17.93
CA ILE A 281 25.32 -1.78 17.23
C ILE A 281 26.16 -0.73 16.48
N ILE A 282 27.23 -0.21 17.10
CA ILE A 282 28.19 0.71 16.46
C ILE A 282 28.87 0.05 15.25
N LYS A 283 29.32 -1.20 15.35
CA LYS A 283 29.91 -1.91 14.20
C LYS A 283 28.93 -2.02 13.03
N TYR A 284 27.66 -2.32 13.30
CA TYR A 284 26.63 -2.29 12.26
C TYR A 284 26.40 -0.89 11.69
N GLN A 285 26.45 0.17 12.51
CA GLN A 285 26.38 1.57 12.06
C GLN A 285 27.56 1.94 11.14
N GLU A 286 28.78 1.55 11.49
CA GLU A 286 29.99 1.73 10.65
C GLU A 286 29.87 0.99 9.31
N GLU A 287 29.37 -0.27 9.32
CA GLU A 287 29.10 -1.07 8.12
C GLU A 287 28.02 -0.44 7.21
N GLN A 288 27.04 0.30 7.76
CA GLN A 288 26.11 1.10 6.95
C GLN A 288 26.73 2.43 6.46
N GLY A 289 27.54 3.09 7.29
CA GLY A 289 28.12 4.41 7.03
C GLY A 289 29.16 4.42 5.91
N GLY A 290 29.96 3.35 5.78
CA GLY A 290 31.05 3.25 4.81
C GLY A 290 30.64 3.47 3.35
N LEU A 291 29.42 3.09 2.96
CA LEU A 291 28.89 3.33 1.60
C LEU A 291 28.31 4.75 1.42
N SER A 292 27.82 5.39 2.49
CA SER A 292 27.17 6.70 2.40
C SER A 292 28.17 7.86 2.26
N ASN A 293 29.36 7.71 2.86
CA ASN A 293 30.34 8.78 2.99
C ASN A 293 31.16 9.06 1.71
N GLN A 294 31.10 8.19 0.70
CA GLN A 294 31.84 8.38 -0.56
C GLN A 294 31.11 9.32 -1.53
N VAL A 295 29.78 9.21 -1.63
CA VAL A 295 28.94 10.05 -2.52
C VAL A 295 28.97 11.54 -2.15
N SER A 296 29.18 11.85 -0.86
CA SER A 296 28.97 13.20 -0.32
C SER A 296 30.16 14.16 -0.48
N ARG A 297 31.30 13.71 -1.02
CA ARG A 297 32.52 14.54 -1.17
C ARG A 297 32.63 15.30 -2.50
N SER A 298 31.68 15.14 -3.42
CA SER A 298 31.85 15.47 -4.85
C SER A 298 30.94 16.58 -5.42
N ARG A 299 30.36 17.47 -4.58
CA ARG A 299 29.84 18.78 -5.02
C ARG A 299 30.09 19.89 -3.98
N ALA A 300 30.58 21.04 -4.46
CA ALA A 300 30.51 22.32 -3.75
C ALA A 300 29.33 23.16 -4.30
N GLN A 301 28.92 24.17 -3.52
CA GLN A 301 27.72 24.98 -3.75
C GLN A 301 27.65 25.63 -5.14
N SER A 302 26.55 25.41 -5.86
CA SER A 302 26.13 26.28 -6.96
C SER A 302 25.53 27.58 -6.39
N LYS A 303 25.95 28.73 -6.91
CA LYS A 303 25.39 30.03 -6.51
C LYS A 303 23.98 30.21 -7.11
N PRO A 304 23.05 30.89 -6.42
CA PRO A 304 21.75 31.22 -6.99
C PRO A 304 21.88 32.19 -8.18
N PRO A 305 21.00 32.10 -9.20
CA PRO A 305 20.96 33.05 -10.30
C PRO A 305 20.50 34.45 -9.81
N PRO A 306 20.89 35.53 -10.50
CA PRO A 306 20.51 36.89 -10.12
C PRO A 306 19.01 37.16 -10.33
N LEU A 307 18.43 37.97 -9.43
CA LEU A 307 17.03 38.38 -9.47
C LEU A 307 16.75 39.34 -10.65
N PRO A 308 15.68 39.13 -11.45
CA PRO A 308 15.19 40.14 -12.40
C PRO A 308 14.64 41.38 -11.69
N LEU A 309 14.91 42.57 -12.24
CA LEU A 309 14.47 43.85 -11.69
C LEU A 309 13.24 44.43 -12.40
N LYS A 310 12.34 45.01 -11.60
CA LYS A 310 11.16 45.83 -11.94
C LYS A 310 10.06 45.20 -12.82
N ARG A 311 8.85 45.16 -12.23
CA ARG A 311 7.58 44.96 -12.96
C ARG A 311 7.28 46.15 -13.88
N GLN A 312 6.62 45.88 -14.99
CA GLN A 312 5.77 46.85 -15.70
C GLN A 312 4.29 46.50 -15.50
N ASN A 313 3.39 47.40 -15.88
CA ASN A 313 1.99 47.42 -15.41
C ASN A 313 1.17 46.19 -15.83
N THR A 314 0.53 45.53 -14.85
CA THR A 314 -0.42 44.43 -15.06
C THR A 314 -1.86 44.90 -14.79
N SER A 315 -2.77 44.67 -15.74
CA SER A 315 -4.21 44.89 -15.54
C SER A 315 -4.85 43.74 -14.75
N SER A 316 -5.78 44.06 -13.85
CA SER A 316 -6.53 43.06 -13.07
C SER A 316 -7.47 42.23 -13.94
N LEU A 317 -7.56 40.91 -13.66
CA LEU A 317 -8.52 40.00 -14.30
C LEU A 317 -9.98 40.46 -14.11
N TRP A 318 -10.31 41.03 -12.94
CA TRP A 318 -11.68 41.45 -12.59
C TRP A 318 -12.15 42.74 -13.29
N SER A 319 -11.37 43.31 -14.21
CA SER A 319 -11.86 44.39 -15.09
C SER A 319 -12.49 43.87 -16.40
N ILE A 320 -12.55 42.55 -16.57
CA ILE A 320 -12.98 41.88 -17.80
C ILE A 320 -14.32 41.18 -17.56
N ASN A 321 -15.41 41.92 -17.77
CA ASN A 321 -16.78 41.41 -17.66
C ASN A 321 -17.24 40.64 -18.92
N GLU A 322 -16.33 40.38 -19.87
CA GLU A 322 -16.60 39.64 -21.11
C GLU A 322 -16.80 38.13 -20.83
N PRO A 323 -17.71 37.44 -21.54
CA PRO A 323 -17.92 36.00 -21.34
C PRO A 323 -16.70 35.19 -21.79
N PHE A 324 -16.33 34.18 -21.00
CA PHE A 324 -15.22 33.29 -21.34
C PHE A 324 -15.55 32.42 -22.55
N TYR A 325 -14.55 32.16 -23.40
CA TYR A 325 -14.69 31.32 -24.58
C TYR A 325 -13.38 30.62 -24.94
N ILE A 326 -13.46 29.61 -25.80
CA ILE A 326 -12.31 28.96 -26.45
C ILE A 326 -12.59 28.79 -27.95
N TYR A 327 -11.57 28.48 -28.74
CA TYR A 327 -11.77 27.89 -30.07
C TYR A 327 -11.44 26.39 -30.04
N LEU A 328 -12.34 25.58 -30.58
CA LEU A 328 -12.09 24.19 -30.96
C LEU A 328 -11.68 24.18 -32.42
N LEU A 329 -10.41 23.87 -32.72
CA LEU A 329 -9.87 23.97 -34.09
C LEU A 329 -10.03 22.64 -34.83
N GLN A 330 -9.34 21.60 -34.37
CA GLN A 330 -9.18 20.31 -35.05
C GLN A 330 -9.08 19.17 -34.03
N GLY A 331 -9.55 17.98 -34.39
CA GLY A 331 -9.16 16.71 -33.77
C GLY A 331 -8.17 15.94 -34.65
N SER A 332 -7.39 15.04 -34.07
CA SER A 332 -6.41 14.21 -34.79
C SER A 332 -6.46 12.76 -34.34
N ARG A 333 -6.18 11.80 -35.22
CA ARG A 333 -6.19 10.35 -34.96
C ARG A 333 -7.51 9.85 -34.32
N VAL A 334 -8.64 10.42 -34.76
CA VAL A 334 -9.97 10.02 -34.27
C VAL A 334 -10.43 8.74 -34.96
N ASN A 335 -10.72 7.71 -34.16
CA ASN A 335 -11.27 6.43 -34.62
C ASN A 335 -12.76 6.34 -34.23
N ALA A 336 -13.65 6.25 -35.22
CA ALA A 336 -15.09 6.10 -35.05
C ALA A 336 -15.70 5.39 -36.27
N ASP A 337 -16.97 4.98 -36.17
CA ASP A 337 -17.73 4.36 -37.26
C ASP A 337 -18.15 5.41 -38.31
N GLU A 338 -17.95 5.15 -39.59
CA GLU A 338 -18.32 6.05 -40.70
C GLU A 338 -19.82 6.41 -40.72
N GLY A 339 -20.68 5.58 -40.12
CA GLY A 339 -22.11 5.85 -39.94
C GLY A 339 -22.46 6.89 -38.87
N MET A 340 -21.47 7.53 -38.24
CA MET A 340 -21.66 8.54 -37.18
C MET A 340 -21.28 9.97 -37.60
N LYS A 341 -21.72 10.94 -36.79
CA LYS A 341 -21.17 12.31 -36.73
C LYS A 341 -20.36 12.49 -35.45
N LEU A 342 -19.23 13.16 -35.56
CA LEU A 342 -18.38 13.54 -34.42
C LEU A 342 -18.89 14.85 -33.81
N VAL A 343 -19.00 14.85 -32.48
CA VAL A 343 -19.39 16.01 -31.69
C VAL A 343 -18.47 16.12 -30.48
N VAL A 344 -18.14 17.35 -30.10
CA VAL A 344 -17.37 17.68 -28.90
C VAL A 344 -18.26 18.44 -27.92
N GLN A 345 -18.38 17.92 -26.70
CA GLN A 345 -18.93 18.66 -25.55
C GLN A 345 -17.78 19.24 -24.74
N ALA A 346 -17.96 20.47 -24.24
CA ALA A 346 -17.04 21.14 -23.33
C ALA A 346 -17.81 21.74 -22.15
N GLY A 347 -17.33 21.50 -20.94
CA GLY A 347 -17.88 22.05 -19.70
C GLY A 347 -16.78 22.64 -18.82
N LEU A 348 -17.09 23.72 -18.11
CA LEU A 348 -16.22 24.29 -17.07
C LEU A 348 -16.65 23.77 -15.71
N PHE A 349 -15.68 23.25 -14.95
CA PHE A 349 -15.91 22.63 -13.65
C PHE A 349 -15.01 23.21 -12.57
N HIS A 350 -15.47 23.16 -11.32
CA HIS A 350 -14.65 23.29 -10.14
C HIS A 350 -14.85 22.06 -9.24
N GLY A 351 -13.82 21.22 -9.13
CA GLY A 351 -13.98 19.88 -8.54
C GLY A 351 -14.97 19.05 -9.38
N SER A 352 -16.08 18.65 -8.77
CA SER A 352 -17.21 17.98 -9.45
C SER A 352 -18.36 18.92 -9.85
N GLU A 353 -18.39 20.17 -9.38
CA GLU A 353 -19.46 21.11 -9.70
C GLU A 353 -19.27 21.74 -11.08
N LEU A 354 -20.35 21.80 -11.86
CA LEU A 354 -20.40 22.43 -13.17
C LEU A 354 -20.64 23.94 -13.00
N LEU A 355 -19.74 24.78 -13.51
CA LEU A 355 -19.73 26.23 -13.31
C LEU A 355 -20.73 26.98 -14.19
N CYS A 356 -21.01 26.45 -15.39
CA CYS A 356 -21.94 27.01 -16.36
C CYS A 356 -22.49 25.89 -17.26
N LYS A 357 -23.52 26.17 -18.06
CA LYS A 357 -24.08 25.17 -19.00
C LYS A 357 -22.98 24.59 -19.91
N VAL A 358 -23.05 23.28 -20.16
CA VAL A 358 -22.18 22.57 -21.13
C VAL A 358 -22.43 23.13 -22.52
N VAL A 359 -21.35 23.36 -23.27
CA VAL A 359 -21.37 23.87 -24.64
C VAL A 359 -21.02 22.73 -25.60
N THR A 360 -21.77 22.62 -26.69
CA THR A 360 -21.63 21.52 -27.67
C THR A 360 -21.20 22.09 -29.03
N SER A 361 -20.29 21.39 -29.71
CA SER A 361 -19.86 21.73 -31.07
C SER A 361 -20.94 21.44 -32.11
N ASN A 362 -20.70 21.89 -33.34
CA ASN A 362 -21.38 21.41 -34.52
C ASN A 362 -21.07 19.92 -34.78
N GLU A 363 -21.97 19.24 -35.47
CA GLU A 363 -21.78 17.87 -35.99
C GLU A 363 -20.85 17.88 -37.20
N VAL A 364 -19.76 17.10 -37.14
CA VAL A 364 -18.78 16.95 -38.24
C VAL A 364 -18.76 15.49 -38.70
N SER A 365 -18.53 15.24 -39.99
CA SER A 365 -18.41 13.86 -40.51
C SER A 365 -17.18 13.14 -39.95
N VAL A 366 -17.31 11.84 -39.68
CA VAL A 366 -16.20 11.00 -39.17
C VAL A 366 -15.04 10.96 -40.16
N CYS A 367 -13.84 11.23 -39.66
CA CYS A 367 -12.54 11.07 -40.30
C CYS A 367 -11.44 11.11 -39.22
N SER A 368 -10.17 10.80 -39.57
CA SER A 368 -9.05 10.87 -38.62
C SER A 368 -8.78 12.29 -38.10
N GLU A 369 -8.90 13.29 -39.00
CA GLU A 369 -8.50 14.68 -38.76
C GLU A 369 -9.70 15.65 -38.88
N PRO A 370 -10.74 15.53 -38.03
CA PRO A 370 -11.93 16.37 -38.12
C PRO A 370 -11.63 17.83 -37.77
N VAL A 371 -12.20 18.77 -38.53
CA VAL A 371 -12.03 20.21 -38.31
C VAL A 371 -13.38 20.84 -37.91
N TRP A 372 -13.36 21.68 -36.88
CA TRP A 372 -14.54 22.41 -36.39
C TRP A 372 -14.40 23.94 -36.57
N ASP A 373 -13.19 24.48 -36.38
CA ASP A 373 -12.88 25.93 -36.31
C ASP A 373 -13.95 26.79 -35.59
N GLN A 374 -14.41 26.30 -34.44
CA GLN A 374 -15.61 26.80 -33.78
C GLN A 374 -15.28 27.55 -32.48
N LYS A 375 -15.80 28.77 -32.35
CA LYS A 375 -15.81 29.52 -31.07
C LYS A 375 -16.87 28.92 -30.15
N LEU A 376 -16.45 28.31 -29.04
CA LEU A 376 -17.32 27.82 -27.97
C LEU A 376 -17.36 28.87 -26.85
N VAL A 377 -18.51 29.49 -26.63
CA VAL A 377 -18.72 30.56 -25.63
C VAL A 377 -19.46 29.99 -24.42
N PHE A 378 -18.94 30.27 -23.23
CA PHE A 378 -19.49 29.77 -21.97
C PHE A 378 -20.33 30.84 -21.26
N ASP A 379 -21.35 30.40 -20.53
CA ASP A 379 -22.29 31.23 -19.77
C ASP A 379 -21.68 31.62 -18.40
N ILE A 380 -20.48 32.22 -18.42
CA ILE A 380 -19.70 32.69 -17.25
C ILE A 380 -18.73 33.81 -17.68
N SER A 381 -18.57 34.84 -16.85
CA SER A 381 -17.65 35.94 -17.14
C SER A 381 -16.19 35.59 -16.83
N VAL A 382 -15.24 36.25 -17.50
CA VAL A 382 -13.80 36.09 -17.26
C VAL A 382 -13.39 36.57 -15.87
N SER A 383 -14.11 37.56 -15.32
CA SER A 383 -13.98 38.00 -13.91
C SER A 383 -14.34 36.91 -12.90
N ASP A 384 -15.23 36.00 -13.27
CA ASP A 384 -15.94 35.09 -12.34
C ASP A 384 -15.35 33.68 -12.33
N LEU A 385 -14.24 33.46 -13.06
CA LEU A 385 -13.59 32.16 -13.16
C LEU A 385 -12.86 31.80 -11.85
N PRO A 386 -13.18 30.68 -11.16
CA PRO A 386 -12.36 30.15 -10.09
C PRO A 386 -10.91 29.94 -10.53
N ARG A 387 -9.95 30.20 -9.64
CA ARG A 387 -8.52 29.90 -9.83
C ARG A 387 -8.24 28.45 -10.27
N MET A 388 -9.07 27.51 -9.80
CA MET A 388 -8.99 26.08 -10.11
C MET A 388 -10.04 25.63 -11.15
N SER A 389 -10.51 26.55 -12.00
CA SER A 389 -11.37 26.22 -13.16
C SER A 389 -10.72 25.16 -14.04
N ARG A 390 -11.44 24.05 -14.25
CA ARG A 390 -11.07 22.94 -15.12
C ARG A 390 -11.97 22.94 -16.35
N LEU A 391 -11.37 23.01 -17.53
CA LEU A 391 -12.04 22.77 -18.80
C LEU A 391 -12.04 21.26 -19.06
N CYS A 392 -13.21 20.65 -19.02
CA CYS A 392 -13.43 19.24 -19.29
C CYS A 392 -14.05 19.09 -20.68
N ILE A 393 -13.49 18.20 -21.51
CA ILE A 393 -13.87 18.03 -22.92
C ILE A 393 -14.13 16.54 -23.19
N ALA A 394 -15.20 16.23 -23.93
CA ALA A 394 -15.53 14.89 -24.37
C ALA A 394 -15.86 14.86 -25.87
N LEU A 395 -15.29 13.89 -26.58
CA LEU A 395 -15.51 13.59 -27.99
C LEU A 395 -16.41 12.35 -28.09
N TYR A 396 -17.51 12.44 -28.84
CA TYR A 396 -18.48 11.37 -28.97
C TYR A 396 -19.05 11.27 -30.39
N GLY A 397 -19.49 10.06 -30.75
CA GLY A 397 -20.18 9.76 -32.01
C GLY A 397 -21.70 9.75 -31.84
N VAL A 398 -22.41 10.44 -32.74
CA VAL A 398 -23.88 10.50 -32.81
C VAL A 398 -24.36 9.78 -34.08
N ILE A 399 -25.40 8.96 -33.97
CA ILE A 399 -25.98 8.23 -35.12
C ILE A 399 -27.15 9.04 -35.70
N GLU A 400 -27.14 9.26 -37.02
CA GLU A 400 -28.16 10.06 -37.70
C GLU A 400 -29.55 9.38 -37.68
N LYS A 401 -30.56 10.10 -37.17
CA LYS A 401 -31.93 9.58 -37.00
C LYS A 401 -32.70 9.54 -38.32
N THR A 402 -32.46 8.52 -39.13
CA THR A 402 -33.25 8.25 -40.35
C THR A 402 -34.75 8.13 -40.04
N LYS A 403 -35.58 8.87 -40.77
CA LYS A 403 -37.04 8.97 -40.53
C LYS A 403 -37.79 7.68 -40.88
N LYS A 404 -37.97 6.76 -39.93
CA LYS A 404 -38.89 5.61 -40.03
C LYS A 404 -39.88 5.55 -38.85
N ARG A 405 -40.99 4.83 -39.05
CA ARG A 405 -42.24 4.92 -38.27
C ARG A 405 -42.06 4.60 -36.77
N PRO A 406 -42.87 5.22 -35.88
CA PRO A 406 -42.80 4.97 -34.44
C PRO A 406 -43.37 3.62 -34.05
N THR A 407 -42.52 2.70 -33.60
CA THR A 407 -42.91 1.50 -32.84
C THR A 407 -42.67 1.73 -31.35
N LYS A 408 -43.49 1.13 -30.48
CA LYS A 408 -43.50 1.43 -29.03
C LYS A 408 -42.33 0.78 -28.26
N LYS A 409 -41.11 1.30 -28.40
CA LYS A 409 -40.04 1.23 -27.39
C LYS A 409 -39.28 2.56 -27.34
N LYS A 410 -39.15 3.16 -26.15
CA LYS A 410 -38.26 4.31 -25.92
C LYS A 410 -36.80 3.81 -25.91
N ASN A 411 -36.16 3.75 -27.08
CA ASN A 411 -34.71 3.64 -27.13
C ASN A 411 -34.11 4.98 -26.67
N LYS A 412 -33.30 4.94 -25.61
CA LYS A 412 -32.37 6.02 -25.21
C LYS A 412 -31.45 6.30 -26.42
N SER A 413 -31.11 7.56 -26.71
CA SER A 413 -30.08 7.82 -27.73
C SER A 413 -28.76 7.25 -27.22
N SER A 414 -28.18 6.32 -27.99
CA SER A 414 -26.89 5.71 -27.70
C SER A 414 -25.79 6.58 -28.30
N ASP A 415 -25.62 7.77 -27.72
CA ASP A 415 -24.48 8.64 -28.02
C ASP A 415 -23.22 7.90 -27.56
N CYS A 416 -22.24 7.73 -28.44
CA CYS A 416 -21.10 6.84 -28.24
C CYS A 416 -19.88 7.63 -27.74
N PRO A 417 -19.54 7.63 -26.44
CA PRO A 417 -18.39 8.37 -25.94
C PRO A 417 -17.10 7.70 -26.43
N LEU A 418 -16.27 8.45 -27.17
CA LEU A 418 -15.05 7.94 -27.78
C LEU A 418 -13.83 8.23 -26.88
N ALA A 419 -13.67 9.49 -26.48
CA ALA A 419 -12.55 9.94 -25.67
C ALA A 419 -12.89 11.19 -24.86
N TRP A 420 -12.10 11.48 -23.83
CA TRP A 420 -12.21 12.68 -22.99
C TRP A 420 -10.83 13.26 -22.67
N VAL A 421 -10.77 14.55 -22.36
CA VAL A 421 -9.56 15.21 -21.85
C VAL A 421 -9.92 16.42 -21.01
N ASN A 422 -9.20 16.62 -19.91
CA ASN A 422 -9.38 17.78 -19.04
C ASN A 422 -8.11 18.65 -19.07
N THR A 423 -8.24 19.95 -18.85
CA THR A 423 -7.09 20.82 -18.57
C THR A 423 -7.49 21.99 -17.69
N MET A 424 -6.58 22.49 -16.85
CA MET A 424 -6.81 23.70 -16.06
C MET A 424 -6.91 24.94 -16.98
N VAL A 425 -7.78 25.91 -16.65
CA VAL A 425 -7.92 27.18 -17.40
C VAL A 425 -6.79 28.16 -17.05
N PHE A 426 -6.29 28.10 -15.81
CA PHE A 426 -5.10 28.81 -15.35
C PHE A 426 -3.88 27.86 -15.33
N ASP A 427 -2.67 28.42 -15.30
CA ASP A 427 -1.41 27.67 -15.16
C ASP A 427 -0.94 27.58 -13.69
N TYR A 428 0.36 27.29 -13.46
CA TYR A 428 0.97 27.19 -12.13
C TYR A 428 1.47 28.54 -11.58
N LYS A 429 1.41 29.62 -12.36
CA LYS A 429 1.82 31.00 -12.01
C LYS A 429 0.64 31.95 -11.88
N ASP A 430 -0.54 31.38 -11.62
CA ASP A 430 -1.82 32.09 -11.53
C ASP A 430 -2.21 32.85 -12.81
N GLN A 431 -1.59 32.50 -13.95
CA GLN A 431 -1.82 33.13 -15.23
C GLN A 431 -2.99 32.45 -15.95
N LEU A 432 -3.90 33.24 -16.52
CA LEU A 432 -4.89 32.71 -17.47
C LEU A 432 -4.16 32.14 -18.71
N LYS A 433 -4.46 30.90 -19.11
CA LYS A 433 -3.85 30.31 -20.31
C LYS A 433 -4.31 31.07 -21.56
N THR A 434 -3.38 31.24 -22.50
CA THR A 434 -3.59 31.93 -23.78
C THR A 434 -2.85 31.20 -24.89
N GLY A 435 -3.38 31.17 -26.12
CA GLY A 435 -2.74 30.50 -27.26
C GLY A 435 -3.17 29.04 -27.43
N GLU A 436 -2.41 28.29 -28.23
CA GLU A 436 -2.80 26.96 -28.71
C GLU A 436 -2.28 25.81 -27.86
N PHE A 437 -3.14 24.82 -27.63
CA PHE A 437 -2.85 23.63 -26.83
C PHE A 437 -3.35 22.39 -27.57
N SER A 438 -2.42 21.55 -28.02
CA SER A 438 -2.71 20.17 -28.40
C SER A 438 -2.86 19.31 -27.15
N LEU A 439 -3.99 18.61 -27.03
CA LEU A 439 -4.39 17.79 -25.89
C LEU A 439 -4.56 16.33 -26.35
N SER A 440 -3.66 15.42 -25.96
CA SER A 440 -3.84 13.98 -26.19
C SER A 440 -4.86 13.41 -25.22
N THR A 441 -5.85 12.71 -25.75
CA THR A 441 -7.07 12.30 -25.04
C THR A 441 -6.95 10.93 -24.38
N TRP A 442 -7.76 10.70 -23.36
CA TRP A 442 -7.94 9.42 -22.71
C TRP A 442 -9.17 8.71 -23.30
N PRO A 443 -9.13 7.39 -23.54
CA PRO A 443 -10.30 6.67 -24.04
C PRO A 443 -11.44 6.71 -23.02
N SER A 444 -12.67 6.80 -23.51
CA SER A 444 -13.86 6.69 -22.67
C SER A 444 -14.16 5.23 -22.34
N VAL A 445 -14.48 4.97 -21.07
CA VAL A 445 -14.95 3.66 -20.60
C VAL A 445 -16.46 3.78 -20.34
N PRO A 446 -17.31 2.84 -20.83
CA PRO A 446 -18.73 2.87 -20.52
C PRO A 446 -18.98 2.67 -19.02
N ASP A 447 -19.61 3.66 -18.38
CA ASP A 447 -20.20 3.58 -17.02
C ASP A 447 -21.72 3.59 -17.13
N ASP A 448 -22.43 2.85 -16.27
CA ASP A 448 -23.88 2.67 -16.29
C ASP A 448 -24.66 4.00 -16.13
N LYS A 449 -24.01 5.03 -15.60
CA LYS A 449 -24.59 6.38 -15.41
C LYS A 449 -24.90 7.08 -16.73
N GLY A 450 -24.03 6.95 -17.73
CA GLY A 450 -24.18 7.58 -19.04
C GLY A 450 -23.89 9.10 -19.08
N ASP A 451 -23.10 9.62 -18.15
CA ASP A 451 -22.55 10.97 -18.22
C ASP A 451 -21.43 11.04 -19.28
N LEU A 452 -21.49 12.02 -20.20
CA LEU A 452 -20.55 12.11 -21.33
C LEU A 452 -19.21 12.78 -20.97
N LEU A 453 -19.20 13.66 -19.97
CA LEU A 453 -18.02 14.39 -19.49
C LEU A 453 -17.46 13.73 -18.23
N ASN A 454 -16.12 13.61 -18.14
CA ASN A 454 -15.44 13.03 -16.98
C ASN A 454 -14.69 14.11 -16.17
N PRO A 455 -15.36 14.96 -15.37
CA PRO A 455 -14.69 16.01 -14.59
C PRO A 455 -13.77 15.45 -13.49
N MET A 456 -13.96 14.20 -13.09
CA MET A 456 -13.11 13.47 -12.14
C MET A 456 -11.82 12.93 -12.76
N GLY A 457 -11.71 12.94 -14.09
CA GLY A 457 -10.52 12.51 -14.82
C GLY A 457 -9.32 13.46 -14.64
N THR A 458 -8.11 12.91 -14.82
CA THR A 458 -6.87 13.69 -14.72
C THR A 458 -6.82 14.86 -15.71
N VAL A 459 -6.15 15.94 -15.31
CA VAL A 459 -5.80 17.08 -16.18
C VAL A 459 -4.49 16.89 -16.93
N GLU A 460 -3.80 15.78 -16.67
CA GLU A 460 -2.60 15.38 -17.40
C GLU A 460 -2.95 14.82 -18.78
N LYS A 461 -2.11 15.16 -19.75
CA LYS A 461 -2.22 14.68 -21.13
C LYS A 461 -1.92 13.19 -21.19
N ASN A 462 -2.58 12.47 -22.09
CA ASN A 462 -2.26 11.06 -22.30
C ASN A 462 -0.85 10.92 -22.90
N PRO A 463 0.10 10.20 -22.26
CA PRO A 463 1.49 10.14 -22.73
C PRO A 463 1.66 9.31 -24.00
N ASN A 464 0.68 8.51 -24.42
CA ASN A 464 0.74 7.70 -25.64
C ASN A 464 0.33 8.50 -26.89
N ILE A 465 0.96 9.66 -27.09
CA ILE A 465 0.57 10.70 -28.06
C ILE A 465 0.36 10.14 -29.47
N ASP A 466 1.22 9.22 -29.91
CA ASP A 466 1.23 8.65 -31.26
C ASP A 466 0.02 7.73 -31.53
N SER A 467 -0.49 7.03 -30.51
CA SER A 467 -1.59 6.06 -30.66
C SER A 467 -2.97 6.59 -30.23
N THR A 468 -3.02 7.78 -29.62
CA THR A 468 -4.25 8.34 -29.05
C THR A 468 -4.83 9.44 -29.92
N ALA A 469 -6.16 9.56 -29.94
CA ALA A 469 -6.83 10.73 -30.48
C ALA A 469 -6.39 12.00 -29.72
N GLY A 470 -6.33 13.12 -30.43
CA GLY A 470 -5.98 14.43 -29.88
C GLY A 470 -7.00 15.50 -30.26
N LEU A 471 -7.05 16.58 -29.47
CA LEU A 471 -7.83 17.78 -29.76
C LEU A 471 -6.92 19.02 -29.68
N LEU A 472 -6.99 19.88 -30.69
CA LEU A 472 -6.32 21.17 -30.76
C LEU A 472 -7.32 22.27 -30.40
N ILE A 473 -7.06 22.95 -29.28
CA ILE A 473 -7.85 24.10 -28.83
C ILE A 473 -6.99 25.37 -28.74
N ARG A 474 -7.62 26.55 -28.85
CA ARG A 474 -6.99 27.85 -28.64
C ARG A 474 -7.70 28.61 -27.53
N PHE A 475 -6.99 28.93 -26.44
CA PHE A 475 -7.45 29.86 -25.43
C PHE A 475 -7.29 31.31 -25.92
N PRO A 476 -8.24 32.21 -25.59
CA PRO A 476 -8.28 33.56 -26.14
C PRO A 476 -7.18 34.45 -25.57
N ASN A 477 -6.52 35.23 -26.42
CA ASN A 477 -5.58 36.26 -25.99
C ASN A 477 -6.34 37.58 -25.74
N ILE A 478 -7.06 37.66 -24.60
CA ILE A 478 -8.04 38.73 -24.32
C ILE A 478 -7.38 40.11 -24.17
N ARG A 479 -6.13 40.17 -23.70
CA ARG A 479 -5.34 41.40 -23.54
C ARG A 479 -3.89 41.14 -23.97
N PRO A 480 -3.15 42.15 -24.47
CA PRO A 480 -1.76 41.98 -24.93
C PRO A 480 -0.73 41.75 -23.80
N HIS A 481 -1.18 41.61 -22.54
CA HIS A 481 -0.34 41.35 -21.37
C HIS A 481 -0.94 40.19 -20.55
N PRO A 482 -0.11 39.35 -19.89
CA PRO A 482 -0.57 38.32 -18.97
C PRO A 482 -1.56 38.81 -17.91
N LEU A 483 -2.61 38.01 -17.66
CA LEU A 483 -3.64 38.27 -16.67
C LEU A 483 -3.44 37.35 -15.45
N TYR A 484 -3.41 37.94 -14.25
CA TYR A 484 -3.14 37.27 -12.97
C TYR A 484 -4.26 37.50 -11.94
N TYR A 485 -4.31 36.66 -10.91
CA TYR A 485 -5.38 36.61 -9.89
C TYR A 485 -5.16 37.59 -8.69
N PRO A 486 -6.10 38.49 -8.34
CA PRO A 486 -5.96 39.49 -7.24
C PRO A 486 -6.64 39.14 -5.85
N PRO A 487 -6.59 40.05 -4.83
CA PRO A 487 -7.07 39.87 -3.43
C PRO A 487 -8.19 40.88 -2.94
N ILE A 488 -8.62 40.90 -1.66
CA ILE A 488 -9.77 40.20 -1.00
C ILE A 488 -10.44 41.15 0.05
N GLU A 489 -11.74 40.99 0.41
CA GLU A 489 -12.40 41.18 1.75
C GLU A 489 -13.96 41.04 1.64
N LYS A 490 -14.88 40.82 2.63
CA LYS A 490 -14.89 40.58 4.12
C LYS A 490 -16.26 40.01 4.61
N HIS A 491 -16.34 39.54 5.88
CA HIS A 491 -17.55 39.48 6.78
C HIS A 491 -18.81 38.63 6.40
N LEU A 492 -19.88 38.49 7.20
CA LEU A 492 -20.15 37.87 8.54
C LEU A 492 -21.70 37.66 8.64
N LYS A 493 -22.42 37.07 9.64
CA LYS A 493 -22.22 36.23 10.86
C LYS A 493 -23.50 35.35 11.06
N LEU A 494 -23.47 34.17 11.70
CA LEU A 494 -24.69 33.44 12.13
C LEU A 494 -24.47 32.42 13.29
N ARG A 495 -25.31 31.35 13.45
CA ARG A 495 -25.07 30.28 14.47
C ARG A 495 -25.60 28.83 14.32
N GLU A 496 -26.69 28.51 13.60
CA GLU A 496 -27.54 27.33 13.99
C GLU A 496 -27.34 25.96 13.27
N ILE A 497 -26.55 25.88 12.20
CA ILE A 497 -26.49 24.74 11.26
C ILE A 497 -25.40 23.71 11.58
N VAL A 498 -24.40 24.11 12.37
CA VAL A 498 -23.14 23.36 12.52
C VAL A 498 -23.37 21.93 13.02
N ASP A 499 -24.41 21.76 13.85
CA ASP A 499 -24.79 20.51 14.48
C ASP A 499 -25.56 19.52 13.56
N ASN A 500 -25.82 19.85 12.29
CA ASN A 500 -26.35 18.85 11.34
C ASN A 500 -25.28 17.75 11.09
N LYS A 501 -25.50 16.56 11.67
CA LYS A 501 -24.56 15.42 11.63
C LYS A 501 -24.82 14.44 10.49
N ASN A 502 -25.87 14.65 9.70
CA ASN A 502 -26.15 13.84 8.52
C ASN A 502 -25.45 14.45 7.31
N TYR A 503 -24.84 13.61 6.48
CA TYR A 503 -24.28 14.00 5.17
C TYR A 503 -25.39 14.14 4.10
N THR A 504 -26.53 14.72 4.50
CA THR A 504 -27.56 15.20 3.57
C THR A 504 -27.06 16.47 2.89
N GLU A 505 -27.49 16.71 1.65
CA GLU A 505 -27.16 17.92 0.91
C GLU A 505 -27.57 19.16 1.71
N PHE A 506 -26.62 20.04 2.05
CA PHE A 506 -26.93 21.33 2.66
C PHE A 506 -27.79 22.15 1.69
N PHE A 507 -28.93 22.65 2.16
CA PHE A 507 -29.73 23.59 1.37
C PHE A 507 -28.93 24.89 1.14
N GLU A 508 -29.13 25.61 0.03
CA GLU A 508 -28.34 26.82 -0.26
C GLU A 508 -28.42 27.87 0.87
N ASP A 509 -29.60 27.99 1.50
CA ASP A 509 -29.79 28.83 2.68
C ASP A 509 -28.86 28.41 3.81
N GLU A 510 -28.78 27.11 4.14
CA GLU A 510 -27.87 26.54 5.14
C GLU A 510 -26.39 26.77 4.80
N LYS A 511 -26.00 26.61 3.53
CA LYS A 511 -24.63 26.87 3.05
C LYS A 511 -24.25 28.34 3.28
N GLU A 512 -25.10 29.25 2.84
CA GLU A 512 -24.94 30.69 3.07
C GLU A 512 -24.86 31.02 4.58
N LEU A 513 -25.73 30.40 5.37
CA LEU A 513 -25.82 30.53 6.83
C LEU A 513 -24.51 30.11 7.51
N LEU A 514 -23.95 28.95 7.15
CA LEU A 514 -22.67 28.43 7.64
C LEU A 514 -21.48 29.26 7.15
N TRP A 515 -21.54 29.72 5.90
CA TRP A 515 -20.49 30.55 5.33
C TRP A 515 -20.40 31.89 6.07
N LYS A 516 -21.54 32.57 6.30
CA LYS A 516 -21.64 33.77 7.14
C LYS A 516 -21.07 33.52 8.55
N LEU A 517 -21.27 32.32 9.09
CA LEU A 517 -20.87 31.84 10.42
C LEU A 517 -19.35 31.68 10.67
N ARG A 518 -18.59 31.36 9.62
CA ARG A 518 -17.22 30.78 9.61
C ARG A 518 -16.27 31.01 10.81
N GLU A 519 -16.16 32.22 11.34
CA GLU A 519 -15.30 32.52 12.51
C GLU A 519 -15.78 31.90 13.83
N GLU A 520 -17.09 31.79 14.06
CA GLU A 520 -17.62 31.11 15.26
C GLU A 520 -17.52 29.58 15.09
N VAL A 521 -17.57 29.07 13.86
CA VAL A 521 -17.31 27.64 13.55
C VAL A 521 -15.86 27.30 13.93
N ARG A 522 -14.89 28.12 13.48
CA ARG A 522 -13.47 27.99 13.82
C ARG A 522 -13.20 27.97 15.33
N GLN A 523 -13.98 28.73 16.10
CA GLN A 523 -13.79 28.89 17.55
C GLN A 523 -14.51 27.86 18.41
N ARG A 524 -15.66 27.33 17.97
CA ARG A 524 -16.54 26.46 18.78
C ARG A 524 -16.65 25.02 18.28
N TYR A 525 -16.42 24.80 16.99
CA TYR A 525 -16.63 23.53 16.30
C TYR A 525 -15.53 23.29 15.24
N PRO A 526 -14.24 23.35 15.58
CA PRO A 526 -13.16 23.31 14.60
C PRO A 526 -13.15 22.05 13.74
N GLU A 527 -13.61 20.91 14.25
CA GLU A 527 -13.78 19.65 13.49
C GLU A 527 -14.87 19.72 12.40
N SER A 528 -15.65 20.81 12.32
CA SER A 528 -16.54 21.09 11.18
C SER A 528 -15.84 21.77 9.99
N LEU A 529 -14.51 21.87 9.99
CA LEU A 529 -13.73 22.37 8.85
C LEU A 529 -14.04 21.66 7.50
N PRO A 530 -14.20 20.32 7.41
CA PRO A 530 -14.55 19.67 6.14
C PRO A 530 -15.87 20.19 5.58
N LYS A 531 -16.90 20.34 6.42
CA LYS A 531 -18.19 20.95 6.03
C LYS A 531 -18.01 22.37 5.51
N LEU A 532 -17.23 23.20 6.21
CA LEU A 532 -17.01 24.60 5.83
C LEU A 532 -16.24 24.72 4.50
N LEU A 533 -15.29 23.82 4.25
CA LEU A 533 -14.58 23.71 2.96
C LEU A 533 -15.51 23.25 1.83
N LEU A 534 -16.39 22.26 2.06
CA LEU A 534 -17.33 21.78 1.03
C LEU A 534 -18.32 22.85 0.58
N ILE A 535 -18.80 23.71 1.49
CA ILE A 535 -19.76 24.78 1.17
C ILE A 535 -19.11 26.10 0.73
N THR A 536 -17.78 26.22 0.83
CA THR A 536 -17.07 27.43 0.39
C THR A 536 -17.37 27.61 -1.10
N LYS A 537 -17.87 28.78 -1.50
CA LYS A 537 -18.20 29.06 -2.90
C LYS A 537 -16.88 29.28 -3.64
N TRP A 538 -16.18 28.20 -4.01
CA TRP A 538 -14.82 28.25 -4.55
C TRP A 538 -14.70 28.98 -5.89
N ASN A 539 -15.83 29.16 -6.60
CA ASN A 539 -15.95 30.05 -7.76
C ASN A 539 -15.86 31.54 -7.40
N LYS A 540 -16.02 31.93 -6.13
CA LYS A 540 -15.82 33.29 -5.64
C LYS A 540 -14.45 33.44 -4.99
N HIS A 541 -13.58 34.24 -5.61
CA HIS A 541 -12.26 34.57 -5.09
C HIS A 541 -12.28 35.11 -3.65
N GLU A 542 -13.31 35.92 -3.34
CA GLU A 542 -13.57 36.49 -2.02
C GLU A 542 -13.73 35.41 -0.96
N ASP A 543 -14.46 34.35 -1.27
CA ASP A 543 -14.78 33.29 -0.33
C ASP A 543 -13.60 32.32 -0.17
N VAL A 544 -12.95 31.94 -1.27
CA VAL A 544 -11.71 31.14 -1.26
C VAL A 544 -10.64 31.77 -0.38
N ALA A 545 -10.35 33.06 -0.59
CA ALA A 545 -9.23 33.68 0.09
C ALA A 545 -9.56 34.03 1.56
N GLN A 546 -10.85 34.19 1.90
CA GLN A 546 -11.30 34.19 3.30
C GLN A 546 -11.17 32.81 3.95
N MET A 547 -11.45 31.71 3.25
CA MET A 547 -11.18 30.35 3.73
C MET A 547 -9.68 30.09 3.93
N VAL A 548 -8.81 30.49 3.00
CA VAL A 548 -7.35 30.38 3.16
C VAL A 548 -6.85 31.21 4.37
N GLY A 549 -7.36 32.43 4.54
CA GLY A 549 -7.07 33.25 5.72
C GLY A 549 -7.60 32.66 7.05
N LEU A 550 -8.64 31.84 7.01
CA LEU A 550 -9.14 31.05 8.13
C LEU A 550 -8.27 29.83 8.40
N LEU A 551 -7.86 29.07 7.38
CA LEU A 551 -6.99 27.88 7.50
C LEU A 551 -5.64 28.20 8.16
N GLN A 552 -5.07 29.38 7.87
CA GLN A 552 -3.87 29.88 8.55
C GLN A 552 -4.07 30.11 10.06
N LYS A 553 -5.31 30.39 10.48
CA LYS A 553 -5.71 30.68 11.88
C LYS A 553 -6.56 29.57 12.50
N TRP A 554 -6.75 28.44 11.81
CA TRP A 554 -7.61 27.36 12.26
C TRP A 554 -6.86 26.55 13.33
N PRO A 555 -7.48 26.25 14.48
CA PRO A 555 -6.85 25.41 15.50
C PRO A 555 -6.62 24.01 14.91
N GLU A 556 -5.47 23.42 15.23
CA GLU A 556 -5.03 22.18 14.58
C GLU A 556 -5.90 21.00 15.01
N LEU A 557 -6.44 20.26 14.04
CA LEU A 557 -7.39 19.18 14.30
C LEU A 557 -6.68 17.93 14.84
N PRO A 558 -7.39 17.08 15.60
CA PRO A 558 -7.00 15.69 15.79
C PRO A 558 -6.79 15.03 14.43
N ALA A 559 -5.72 14.25 14.29
CA ALA A 559 -5.30 13.70 13.00
C ALA A 559 -6.39 12.85 12.30
N ILE A 560 -7.25 12.18 13.07
CA ILE A 560 -8.42 11.42 12.58
C ILE A 560 -9.40 12.30 11.77
N HIS A 561 -9.64 13.54 12.21
CA HIS A 561 -10.46 14.49 11.45
C HIS A 561 -9.69 15.13 10.29
N ALA A 562 -8.38 15.34 10.46
CA ALA A 562 -7.53 15.84 9.38
C ALA A 562 -7.44 14.85 8.21
N LEU A 563 -7.51 13.53 8.43
CA LEU A 563 -7.52 12.52 7.36
C LEU A 563 -8.68 12.72 6.35
N GLU A 564 -9.81 13.29 6.75
CA GLU A 564 -10.92 13.59 5.84
C GLU A 564 -10.52 14.57 4.74
N LEU A 565 -9.68 15.55 5.10
CA LEU A 565 -9.19 16.63 4.23
C LEU A 565 -8.13 16.16 3.21
N LEU A 566 -7.80 14.86 3.21
CA LEU A 566 -7.01 14.22 2.17
C LEU A 566 -7.85 13.62 1.03
N ASP A 567 -9.17 13.52 1.17
CA ASP A 567 -10.06 13.08 0.09
C ASP A 567 -10.02 14.06 -1.12
N TYR A 568 -10.31 13.55 -2.31
CA TYR A 568 -10.29 14.34 -3.56
C TYR A 568 -11.20 15.59 -3.52
N SER A 569 -12.20 15.60 -2.62
CA SER A 569 -13.09 16.75 -2.38
C SER A 569 -12.35 17.99 -1.85
N PHE A 570 -11.12 17.84 -1.36
CA PHE A 570 -10.30 18.92 -0.79
C PHE A 570 -8.97 19.08 -1.54
N PRO A 571 -8.97 19.64 -2.78
CA PRO A 571 -7.77 19.75 -3.62
C PRO A 571 -6.92 21.00 -3.34
N ASP A 572 -7.37 21.94 -2.51
CA ASP A 572 -6.65 23.20 -2.25
C ASP A 572 -5.32 22.98 -1.50
N PRO A 573 -4.19 23.55 -1.97
CA PRO A 573 -2.88 23.42 -1.33
C PRO A 573 -2.81 23.89 0.13
N HIS A 574 -3.62 24.87 0.55
CA HIS A 574 -3.62 25.35 1.93
C HIS A 574 -4.38 24.40 2.85
N ALA A 575 -5.48 23.81 2.39
CA ALA A 575 -6.18 22.72 3.07
C ALA A 575 -5.28 21.48 3.19
N ARG A 576 -4.53 21.14 2.12
CA ARG A 576 -3.51 20.08 2.13
C ARG A 576 -2.40 20.38 3.15
N SER A 577 -1.82 21.58 3.12
CA SER A 577 -0.74 21.97 4.03
C SER A 577 -1.19 22.01 5.50
N PHE A 578 -2.38 22.55 5.77
CA PHE A 578 -3.04 22.47 7.09
C PHE A 578 -3.19 21.01 7.56
N THR A 579 -3.61 20.13 6.66
CA THR A 579 -3.81 18.71 6.95
C THR A 579 -2.49 18.03 7.29
N ILE A 580 -1.45 18.20 6.49
CA ILE A 580 -0.12 17.64 6.78
C ILE A 580 0.46 18.24 8.06
N ARG A 581 0.21 19.52 8.39
CA ARG A 581 0.58 20.11 9.68
C ARG A 581 -0.08 19.40 10.87
N CYS A 582 -1.33 18.97 10.73
CA CYS A 582 -2.01 18.15 11.75
C CYS A 582 -1.46 16.71 11.78
N LEU A 583 -1.26 16.07 10.63
CA LEU A 583 -0.73 14.69 10.54
C LEU A 583 0.73 14.57 11.00
N ARG A 584 1.52 15.65 10.98
CA ARG A 584 2.87 15.71 11.57
C ARG A 584 2.90 15.37 13.06
N LYS A 585 1.77 15.47 13.78
CA LYS A 585 1.64 15.08 15.18
C LYS A 585 1.36 13.59 15.44
N LEU A 586 0.97 12.82 14.42
CA LEU A 586 0.76 11.37 14.55
C LEU A 586 2.04 10.71 15.07
N ARG A 587 1.92 9.79 16.04
CA ARG A 587 3.01 8.88 16.39
C ARG A 587 3.31 7.92 15.23
N ASP A 588 4.44 7.24 15.27
CA ASP A 588 4.82 6.30 14.21
C ASP A 588 3.93 5.05 14.17
N ASP A 589 3.41 4.59 15.31
CA ASP A 589 2.41 3.50 15.37
C ASP A 589 1.08 3.90 14.71
N GLU A 590 0.59 5.11 14.97
CA GLU A 590 -0.63 5.63 14.36
C GLU A 590 -0.45 5.90 12.86
N LEU A 591 0.69 6.51 12.48
CA LEU A 591 1.01 6.74 11.08
C LEU A 591 1.12 5.41 10.31
N PHE A 592 1.75 4.39 10.89
CA PHE A 592 1.83 3.06 10.29
C PHE A 592 0.44 2.46 10.04
N GLN A 593 -0.48 2.62 11.00
CA GLN A 593 -1.86 2.14 10.91
C GLN A 593 -2.67 2.80 9.78
N TYR A 594 -2.24 3.96 9.25
CA TYR A 594 -2.87 4.68 8.12
C TYR A 594 -1.99 4.77 6.85
N LEU A 595 -0.80 4.16 6.86
CA LEU A 595 0.22 4.35 5.82
C LEU A 595 -0.27 3.94 4.42
N LEU A 596 -1.05 2.87 4.33
CA LEU A 596 -1.64 2.42 3.06
C LEU A 596 -2.51 3.52 2.43
N GLN A 597 -3.42 4.13 3.20
CA GLN A 597 -4.31 5.19 2.74
C GLN A 597 -3.52 6.42 2.30
N LEU A 598 -2.49 6.81 3.05
CA LEU A 598 -1.66 7.97 2.69
C LEU A 598 -0.88 7.76 1.39
N VAL A 599 -0.43 6.52 1.10
CA VAL A 599 0.15 6.18 -0.21
C VAL A 599 -0.90 6.23 -1.33
N GLN A 600 -2.16 5.87 -1.05
CA GLN A 600 -3.25 6.01 -2.03
C GLN A 600 -3.60 7.48 -2.32
N VAL A 601 -3.56 8.36 -1.31
CA VAL A 601 -3.83 9.80 -1.48
C VAL A 601 -2.83 10.50 -2.40
N LEU A 602 -1.58 10.03 -2.49
CA LEU A 602 -0.59 10.55 -3.45
C LEU A 602 -1.09 10.53 -4.91
N LYS A 603 -2.13 9.76 -5.23
CA LYS A 603 -2.78 9.70 -6.55
C LYS A 603 -3.77 10.86 -6.80
N TYR A 604 -4.22 11.56 -5.75
CA TYR A 604 -5.05 12.77 -5.83
C TYR A 604 -4.23 14.07 -5.82
N GLU A 605 -2.97 14.01 -5.41
CA GLU A 605 -2.05 15.15 -5.40
C GLU A 605 -1.79 15.64 -6.84
N SER A 606 -1.86 16.96 -7.05
CA SER A 606 -1.72 17.55 -8.40
C SER A 606 -0.27 17.63 -8.89
N TYR A 607 0.67 17.99 -8.00
CA TYR A 607 2.10 18.16 -8.32
C TYR A 607 2.94 17.06 -7.68
N LEU A 608 4.12 16.77 -8.24
CA LEU A 608 5.07 15.80 -7.70
C LEU A 608 5.58 16.25 -6.32
N ASP A 609 6.02 17.51 -6.25
CA ASP A 609 6.48 18.19 -5.05
C ASP A 609 5.28 18.72 -4.25
N CYS A 610 4.86 17.97 -3.23
CA CYS A 610 3.79 18.38 -2.33
C CYS A 610 4.10 17.99 -0.88
N ASP A 611 3.38 18.61 0.07
CA ASP A 611 3.58 18.39 1.51
C ASP A 611 3.39 16.92 1.92
N LEU A 612 2.48 16.18 1.28
CA LEU A 612 2.27 14.76 1.56
C LEU A 612 3.47 13.91 1.11
N THR A 613 4.01 14.15 -0.09
CA THR A 613 5.25 13.49 -0.56
C THR A 613 6.41 13.76 0.39
N CYS A 614 6.60 15.04 0.77
CA CYS A 614 7.66 15.45 1.68
C CYS A 614 7.51 14.81 3.07
N PHE A 615 6.28 14.77 3.61
CA PHE A 615 5.97 14.15 4.91
C PHE A 615 6.20 12.64 4.91
N LEU A 616 5.75 11.92 3.87
CA LEU A 616 5.94 10.48 3.78
C LEU A 616 7.43 10.11 3.63
N LEU A 617 8.19 10.84 2.80
CA LEU A 617 9.65 10.67 2.71
C LEU A 617 10.34 11.00 4.04
N GLU A 618 9.95 12.09 4.71
CA GLU A 618 10.50 12.46 6.01
C GLU A 618 10.32 11.35 7.06
N ARG A 619 9.11 10.80 7.19
CA ARG A 619 8.81 9.74 8.17
C ARG A 619 9.45 8.41 7.77
N ALA A 620 9.50 8.07 6.49
CA ALA A 620 10.19 6.89 5.99
C ALA A 620 11.73 6.92 6.20
N LEU A 621 12.34 8.10 6.17
CA LEU A 621 13.78 8.28 6.42
C LEU A 621 14.13 8.42 7.91
N ALA A 622 13.13 8.76 8.74
CA ALA A 622 13.23 8.79 10.20
C ALA A 622 12.81 7.45 10.88
N ASN A 623 12.16 6.53 10.15
CA ASN A 623 11.71 5.25 10.68
C ASN A 623 11.81 4.14 9.60
N LYS A 624 12.68 3.16 9.81
CA LYS A 624 12.95 2.07 8.85
C LYS A 624 11.76 1.14 8.63
N LYS A 625 10.89 0.92 9.62
CA LYS A 625 9.66 0.12 9.48
C LYS A 625 8.70 0.83 8.52
N ILE A 626 8.48 2.14 8.72
CA ILE A 626 7.66 2.96 7.82
C ILE A 626 8.27 3.01 6.41
N GLY A 627 9.59 3.19 6.29
CA GLY A 627 10.28 3.21 4.99
C GLY A 627 10.17 1.90 4.22
N HIS A 628 10.33 0.75 4.88
CA HIS A 628 10.17 -0.58 4.28
C HIS A 628 8.77 -0.77 3.68
N PHE A 629 7.70 -0.40 4.42
CA PHE A 629 6.33 -0.55 3.93
C PHE A 629 5.93 0.53 2.91
N LEU A 630 6.43 1.77 3.04
CA LEU A 630 6.27 2.81 2.01
C LEU A 630 6.85 2.34 0.67
N PHE A 631 8.07 1.77 0.70
CA PHE A 631 8.68 1.16 -0.47
C PHE A 631 7.78 0.09 -1.08
N TRP A 632 7.31 -0.90 -0.31
CA TRP A 632 6.52 -2.00 -0.85
C TRP A 632 5.15 -1.58 -1.38
N HIS A 633 4.46 -0.64 -0.72
CA HIS A 633 3.20 -0.10 -1.21
C HIS A 633 3.37 0.61 -2.57
N LEU A 634 4.32 1.55 -2.68
CA LEU A 634 4.65 2.22 -3.95
C LEU A 634 5.11 1.23 -5.02
N ARG A 635 6.01 0.30 -4.67
CA ARG A 635 6.60 -0.68 -5.57
C ARG A 635 5.59 -1.69 -6.12
N SER A 636 4.54 -2.00 -5.35
CA SER A 636 3.46 -2.89 -5.79
C SER A 636 2.69 -2.32 -6.98
N GLU A 637 2.50 -0.99 -7.03
CA GLU A 637 1.70 -0.29 -8.05
C GLU A 637 2.53 0.33 -9.18
N MET A 638 3.85 0.14 -9.22
CA MET A 638 4.73 0.62 -10.31
C MET A 638 4.31 0.14 -11.72
N HIS A 639 3.53 -0.94 -11.79
CA HIS A 639 2.95 -1.48 -13.02
C HIS A 639 1.74 -0.69 -13.55
N VAL A 640 1.22 0.27 -12.79
CA VAL A 640 0.06 1.09 -13.13
C VAL A 640 0.55 2.40 -13.75
N SER A 641 0.37 2.55 -15.07
CA SER A 641 0.99 3.63 -15.87
C SER A 641 0.70 5.05 -15.37
N SER A 642 -0.49 5.30 -14.81
CA SER A 642 -0.89 6.62 -14.28
C SER A 642 -0.12 7.07 -13.04
N VAL A 643 0.49 6.15 -12.29
CA VAL A 643 1.26 6.44 -11.06
C VAL A 643 2.73 6.06 -11.17
N SER A 644 3.10 5.23 -12.15
CA SER A 644 4.47 4.74 -12.39
C SER A 644 5.53 5.85 -12.50
N LEU A 645 5.17 7.05 -12.98
CA LEU A 645 6.06 8.22 -12.90
C LEU A 645 6.22 8.71 -11.45
N ARG A 646 5.15 9.19 -10.82
CA ARG A 646 5.14 9.73 -9.45
C ARG A 646 5.77 8.76 -8.45
N PHE A 647 5.33 7.49 -8.45
CA PHE A 647 5.81 6.47 -7.52
C PHE A 647 7.27 6.10 -7.81
N GLY A 648 7.69 6.03 -9.08
CA GLY A 648 9.09 5.79 -9.44
C GLY A 648 10.03 6.89 -8.95
N LEU A 649 9.61 8.15 -9.03
CA LEU A 649 10.39 9.30 -8.56
C LEU A 649 10.48 9.35 -7.02
N ILE A 650 9.40 9.04 -6.30
CA ILE A 650 9.39 8.94 -4.83
C ILE A 650 10.27 7.76 -4.38
N LEU A 651 10.23 6.62 -5.10
CA LEU A 651 11.09 5.48 -4.84
C LEU A 651 12.58 5.80 -5.11
N GLU A 652 12.93 6.54 -6.16
CA GLU A 652 14.32 7.00 -6.39
C GLU A 652 14.82 7.83 -5.20
N ALA A 653 14.03 8.82 -4.77
CA ALA A 653 14.37 9.66 -3.63
C ALA A 653 14.54 8.85 -2.33
N PHE A 654 13.56 7.98 -2.00
CA PHE A 654 13.62 7.12 -0.82
C PHE A 654 14.86 6.22 -0.82
N CYS A 655 15.17 5.58 -1.96
CA CYS A 655 16.33 4.70 -2.08
C CYS A 655 17.65 5.46 -1.92
N ARG A 656 17.81 6.65 -2.52
CA ARG A 656 19.00 7.51 -2.32
C ARG A 656 19.17 7.90 -0.85
N GLY A 657 18.08 8.17 -0.13
CA GLY A 657 18.12 8.37 1.33
C GLY A 657 18.30 7.09 2.16
N SER A 658 18.32 5.90 1.55
CA SER A 658 18.23 4.61 2.24
C SER A 658 19.20 3.54 1.68
N ILE A 659 20.38 3.95 1.18
CA ILE A 659 21.33 3.11 0.42
C ILE A 659 21.59 1.72 1.05
N PHE A 660 21.78 1.62 2.37
CA PHE A 660 21.98 0.31 3.00
C PHE A 660 20.74 -0.60 2.92
N HIS A 661 19.54 -0.04 3.03
CA HIS A 661 18.29 -0.79 2.94
C HIS A 661 18.05 -1.34 1.53
N ILE A 662 18.54 -0.67 0.47
CA ILE A 662 18.49 -1.15 -0.92
C ILE A 662 19.00 -2.59 -1.01
N LYS A 663 20.09 -2.95 -0.33
CA LYS A 663 20.65 -4.32 -0.36
C LYS A 663 19.63 -5.38 0.08
N ASN A 664 18.89 -5.10 1.17
CA ASN A 664 17.84 -5.99 1.66
C ASN A 664 16.65 -6.04 0.70
N LEU A 665 16.24 -4.89 0.16
CA LEU A 665 15.12 -4.78 -0.79
C LEU A 665 15.43 -5.48 -2.12
N MET A 666 16.69 -5.42 -2.59
CA MET A 666 17.17 -6.17 -3.76
C MET A 666 17.11 -7.68 -3.52
N LYS A 667 17.61 -8.18 -2.38
CA LYS A 667 17.52 -9.62 -2.06
C LYS A 667 16.06 -10.09 -1.90
N GLN A 668 15.18 -9.25 -1.34
CA GLN A 668 13.73 -9.51 -1.32
C GLN A 668 13.12 -9.57 -2.72
N ASN A 669 13.51 -8.66 -3.63
CA ASN A 669 13.04 -8.64 -5.02
C ASN A 669 13.55 -9.87 -5.80
N GLU A 670 14.80 -10.29 -5.60
CA GLU A 670 15.34 -11.53 -6.16
C GLU A 670 14.57 -12.76 -5.66
N ALA A 671 14.36 -12.86 -4.33
CA ALA A 671 13.58 -13.94 -3.71
C ALA A 671 12.16 -14.00 -4.29
N LEU A 672 11.46 -12.87 -4.43
CA LEU A 672 10.12 -12.80 -5.03
C LEU A 672 10.11 -13.23 -6.51
N ASN A 673 11.14 -12.88 -7.28
CA ASN A 673 11.27 -13.34 -8.67
C ASN A 673 11.47 -14.86 -8.76
N LYS A 674 12.26 -15.45 -7.84
CA LYS A 674 12.41 -16.91 -7.72
C LYS A 674 11.11 -17.59 -7.28
N MET A 675 10.39 -17.04 -6.29
CA MET A 675 9.07 -17.53 -5.88
C MET A 675 8.06 -17.48 -7.04
N LYS A 676 8.11 -16.45 -7.89
CA LYS A 676 7.28 -16.34 -9.09
C LYS A 676 7.60 -17.45 -10.10
N ALA A 677 8.86 -17.61 -10.49
CA ALA A 677 9.30 -18.65 -11.41
C ALA A 677 8.89 -20.05 -10.93
N LEU A 678 9.12 -20.35 -9.65
CA LEU A 678 8.72 -21.61 -9.02
C LEU A 678 7.20 -21.82 -8.99
N ASN A 679 6.40 -20.76 -8.80
CA ASN A 679 4.95 -20.84 -8.84
C ASN A 679 4.41 -21.08 -10.25
N ASP A 680 4.99 -20.43 -11.25
CA ASP A 680 4.58 -20.60 -12.65
C ASP A 680 5.05 -21.97 -13.20
N PHE A 681 6.20 -22.48 -12.73
CA PHE A 681 6.60 -23.90 -12.88
C PHE A 681 5.54 -24.84 -12.29
N VAL A 682 5.18 -24.69 -11.01
CA VAL A 682 4.18 -25.54 -10.31
C VAL A 682 2.81 -25.49 -11.01
N LYS A 683 2.35 -24.33 -11.49
CA LYS A 683 1.12 -24.21 -12.29
C LYS A 683 1.18 -25.04 -13.56
N SER A 684 2.30 -25.00 -14.29
CA SER A 684 2.47 -25.75 -15.54
C SER A 684 2.64 -27.26 -15.33
N GLY A 685 3.33 -27.67 -14.25
CA GLY A 685 3.46 -29.07 -13.83
C GLY A 685 2.12 -29.67 -13.40
N SER A 686 1.32 -28.91 -12.65
CA SER A 686 -0.02 -29.31 -12.20
C SER A 686 -1.04 -29.58 -13.33
N GLN A 687 -0.72 -29.23 -14.58
CA GLN A 687 -1.53 -29.53 -15.77
C GLN A 687 -1.10 -30.81 -16.49
N LYS A 688 0.10 -31.34 -16.18
CA LYS A 688 0.77 -32.42 -16.92
C LYS A 688 1.06 -33.65 -16.06
N ALA A 689 1.25 -33.46 -14.75
CA ALA A 689 1.68 -34.48 -13.81
C ALA A 689 0.75 -34.55 -12.58
N THR A 690 0.89 -35.60 -11.78
CA THR A 690 0.12 -35.73 -10.53
C THR A 690 0.58 -34.69 -9.50
N ARG A 691 -0.29 -34.39 -8.52
CA ARG A 691 0.05 -33.50 -7.39
C ARG A 691 1.29 -33.98 -6.62
N ILE A 692 1.47 -35.30 -6.48
CA ILE A 692 2.62 -35.90 -5.81
C ILE A 692 3.89 -35.63 -6.61
N GLN A 693 3.92 -35.98 -7.90
CA GLN A 693 5.07 -35.74 -8.77
C GLN A 693 5.46 -34.26 -8.79
N THR A 694 4.49 -33.37 -9.03
CA THR A 694 4.70 -31.91 -9.04
C THR A 694 5.25 -31.38 -7.71
N THR A 695 4.95 -32.04 -6.58
CA THR A 695 5.47 -31.66 -5.25
C THR A 695 6.93 -32.09 -5.07
N GLU A 696 7.32 -33.27 -5.56
CA GLU A 696 8.72 -33.69 -5.53
C GLU A 696 9.58 -32.90 -6.54
N ASP A 697 9.05 -32.63 -7.74
CA ASP A 697 9.70 -31.76 -8.74
C ASP A 697 9.94 -30.35 -8.17
N MET A 698 8.95 -29.78 -7.46
CA MET A 698 9.07 -28.52 -6.74
C MET A 698 10.18 -28.56 -5.68
N LYS A 699 10.29 -29.64 -4.90
CA LYS A 699 11.36 -29.81 -3.90
C LYS A 699 12.74 -29.93 -4.55
N VAL A 700 12.85 -30.63 -5.68
CA VAL A 700 14.11 -30.75 -6.44
C VAL A 700 14.54 -29.40 -7.01
N CYS A 701 13.59 -28.61 -7.54
CA CYS A 701 13.85 -27.24 -7.99
C CYS A 701 14.32 -26.33 -6.84
N ILE A 702 13.64 -26.36 -5.69
CA ILE A 702 14.05 -25.60 -4.48
C ILE A 702 15.47 -25.97 -4.02
N LYS A 703 15.84 -27.26 -4.08
CA LYS A 703 17.14 -27.78 -3.63
C LYS A 703 18.32 -27.41 -4.55
N GLN A 704 18.10 -26.70 -5.66
CA GLN A 704 19.20 -26.13 -6.45
C GLN A 704 19.85 -24.96 -5.71
N ASP A 705 21.17 -24.84 -5.81
CA ASP A 705 21.96 -23.77 -5.18
C ASP A 705 21.38 -22.37 -5.44
N THR A 706 20.98 -22.08 -6.70
CA THR A 706 20.45 -20.77 -7.08
C THR A 706 19.03 -20.47 -6.59
N TYR A 707 18.33 -21.43 -5.97
CA TYR A 707 17.10 -21.19 -5.23
C TYR A 707 17.38 -21.10 -3.73
N MET A 708 18.22 -21.98 -3.19
CA MET A 708 18.62 -21.93 -1.78
C MET A 708 19.29 -20.59 -1.42
N GLU A 709 20.25 -20.12 -2.22
CA GLU A 709 20.98 -18.85 -2.03
C GLU A 709 20.06 -17.62 -2.07
N ALA A 710 19.15 -17.57 -3.05
CA ALA A 710 18.26 -16.45 -3.28
C ALA A 710 17.07 -16.39 -2.29
N LEU A 711 16.62 -17.55 -1.79
CA LEU A 711 15.48 -17.65 -0.86
C LEU A 711 15.89 -17.71 0.62
N SER A 712 17.15 -18.00 0.94
CA SER A 712 17.67 -18.11 2.32
C SER A 712 18.38 -16.83 2.79
N ASP A 713 18.42 -16.61 4.09
CA ASP A 713 18.90 -15.38 4.75
C ASP A 713 18.32 -14.08 4.13
N VAL A 714 17.00 -14.08 3.93
CA VAL A 714 16.24 -12.95 3.38
C VAL A 714 15.48 -12.25 4.51
N VAL A 715 15.62 -10.94 4.65
CA VAL A 715 14.75 -10.16 5.55
C VAL A 715 13.31 -10.24 5.02
N SER A 716 12.34 -10.65 5.83
CA SER A 716 10.96 -10.89 5.37
C SER A 716 10.30 -9.59 4.89
N PRO A 717 9.69 -9.54 3.68
CA PRO A 717 8.90 -8.38 3.27
C PRO A 717 7.68 -8.15 4.16
N LEU A 718 7.14 -9.19 4.80
CA LEU A 718 6.01 -9.09 5.73
C LEU A 718 6.39 -8.48 7.09
N ASN A 719 7.66 -8.55 7.49
CA ASN A 719 8.14 -7.95 8.74
C ASN A 719 9.67 -7.77 8.68
N PRO A 720 10.20 -6.53 8.60
CA PRO A 720 11.64 -6.28 8.46
C PRO A 720 12.48 -6.64 9.69
N SER A 721 11.87 -6.95 10.84
CA SER A 721 12.54 -7.50 12.02
C SER A 721 12.74 -9.03 11.97
N ILE A 722 12.21 -9.71 10.96
CA ILE A 722 12.29 -11.18 10.81
C ILE A 722 13.23 -11.53 9.65
N VAL A 723 14.19 -12.43 9.91
CA VAL A 723 15.02 -13.05 8.86
C VAL A 723 14.51 -14.46 8.58
N LEU A 724 14.27 -14.73 7.30
CA LEU A 724 13.98 -16.04 6.75
C LEU A 724 15.32 -16.74 6.51
N CYS A 725 15.82 -17.47 7.52
CA CYS A 725 17.16 -18.06 7.49
C CYS A 725 17.24 -19.27 6.54
N GLU A 726 16.99 -20.49 7.01
CA GLU A 726 17.12 -21.73 6.21
C GLU A 726 15.78 -22.15 5.60
N LEU A 727 15.69 -22.30 4.27
CA LEU A 727 14.49 -22.80 3.59
C LEU A 727 14.36 -24.34 3.75
N CYS A 728 13.35 -24.80 4.48
CA CYS A 728 13.05 -26.21 4.69
C CYS A 728 12.29 -26.81 3.49
N ALA A 729 13.02 -27.10 2.40
CA ALA A 729 12.46 -27.66 1.16
C ALA A 729 11.46 -28.81 1.39
N ASP A 730 11.78 -29.78 2.25
CA ASP A 730 10.93 -30.96 2.50
C ASP A 730 9.60 -30.64 3.22
N LYS A 731 9.49 -29.45 3.85
CA LYS A 731 8.27 -28.92 4.46
C LYS A 731 7.52 -27.93 3.55
N CYS A 732 8.08 -27.60 2.38
CA CYS A 732 7.42 -26.75 1.40
C CYS A 732 6.40 -27.56 0.58
N LYS A 733 5.33 -26.89 0.14
CA LYS A 733 4.23 -27.48 -0.63
C LYS A 733 3.54 -26.40 -1.46
N PHE A 734 2.57 -26.75 -2.28
CA PHE A 734 1.64 -25.79 -2.89
C PHE A 734 0.18 -26.11 -2.51
N MET A 735 -0.65 -25.08 -2.40
CA MET A 735 -2.08 -25.18 -2.06
C MET A 735 -2.92 -25.54 -3.29
N ASP A 736 -4.06 -26.21 -3.10
CA ASP A 736 -4.87 -26.72 -4.21
C ASP A 736 -5.73 -25.68 -4.94
N SER A 737 -5.87 -24.48 -4.38
CA SER A 737 -6.55 -23.32 -4.97
C SER A 737 -6.09 -23.02 -6.40
N LYS A 738 -6.95 -22.36 -7.21
CA LYS A 738 -6.75 -22.13 -8.65
C LYS A 738 -5.35 -21.64 -9.04
N MET A 739 -4.77 -20.70 -8.29
CA MET A 739 -3.46 -20.09 -8.59
C MET A 739 -2.24 -20.88 -8.05
N LYS A 740 -2.48 -22.08 -7.51
CA LYS A 740 -1.50 -22.96 -6.83
C LYS A 740 -0.51 -22.22 -5.90
N PRO A 741 -0.98 -21.44 -4.90
CA PRO A 741 -0.11 -20.67 -4.01
C PRO A 741 1.00 -21.54 -3.39
N LEU A 742 2.23 -21.03 -3.37
CA LEU A 742 3.35 -21.72 -2.73
C LEU A 742 3.27 -21.53 -1.22
N TRP A 743 3.51 -22.59 -0.45
CA TRP A 743 3.64 -22.59 1.00
C TRP A 743 5.10 -22.90 1.33
N LEU A 744 5.85 -21.89 1.74
CA LEU A 744 7.29 -21.96 1.98
C LEU A 744 7.56 -21.92 3.49
N MET A 745 8.32 -22.91 3.98
CA MET A 745 8.62 -23.07 5.40
C MET A 745 10.11 -22.81 5.67
N TYR A 746 10.40 -21.94 6.64
CA TYR A 746 11.73 -21.55 7.04
C TYR A 746 12.06 -22.00 8.47
N LYS A 747 13.35 -22.12 8.76
CA LYS A 747 13.89 -22.51 10.06
C LYS A 747 14.98 -21.52 10.50
N ASN A 748 14.93 -21.16 11.78
CA ASN A 748 15.89 -20.33 12.51
C ASN A 748 16.38 -21.15 13.73
N LYS A 749 17.43 -20.72 14.45
CA LYS A 749 17.95 -21.42 15.66
C LYS A 749 16.88 -21.59 16.75
N TYR A 750 15.83 -20.74 16.76
CA TYR A 750 14.84 -20.68 17.84
C TYR A 750 13.40 -21.01 17.42
N ASP A 751 13.07 -21.00 16.12
CA ASP A 751 11.69 -21.12 15.65
C ASP A 751 11.61 -21.58 14.18
N THR A 752 10.43 -22.02 13.75
CA THR A 752 10.06 -22.18 12.33
C THR A 752 9.10 -21.07 11.92
N LEU A 753 9.16 -20.65 10.66
CA LEU A 753 8.34 -19.58 10.09
C LEU A 753 7.73 -20.07 8.78
N GLY A 754 6.61 -19.50 8.37
CA GLY A 754 6.00 -19.85 7.08
C GLY A 754 5.44 -18.63 6.37
N ILE A 755 5.56 -18.62 5.05
CA ILE A 755 4.94 -17.63 4.18
C ILE A 755 4.20 -18.36 3.04
N ILE A 756 3.08 -17.80 2.63
CA ILE A 756 2.37 -18.19 1.42
C ILE A 756 2.68 -17.13 0.35
N PHE A 757 3.23 -17.55 -0.78
CA PHE A 757 3.38 -16.70 -1.97
C PHE A 757 2.22 -16.94 -2.94
N LYS A 758 1.50 -15.87 -3.26
CA LYS A 758 0.34 -15.87 -4.16
C LYS A 758 0.66 -15.07 -5.42
N ASN A 759 0.36 -15.62 -6.59
CA ASN A 759 0.60 -15.02 -7.91
C ASN A 759 -0.55 -15.36 -8.85
N GLY A 760 -1.45 -14.41 -9.08
CA GLY A 760 -2.66 -14.54 -9.91
C GLY A 760 -3.88 -13.78 -9.36
N ASP A 761 -3.92 -13.50 -8.06
CA ASP A 761 -5.02 -12.78 -7.37
C ASP A 761 -4.54 -11.43 -6.80
N ASP A 762 -5.41 -10.43 -6.72
CA ASP A 762 -5.08 -9.12 -6.14
C ASP A 762 -5.23 -9.11 -4.61
N LEU A 763 -4.11 -9.08 -3.89
CA LEU A 763 -4.06 -9.08 -2.43
C LEU A 763 -4.25 -7.70 -1.79
N ARG A 764 -4.45 -6.62 -2.56
CA ARG A 764 -4.68 -5.28 -1.99
C ARG A 764 -5.97 -5.21 -1.16
N GLN A 765 -6.96 -6.04 -1.49
CA GLN A 765 -8.22 -6.17 -0.76
C GLN A 765 -8.02 -6.91 0.58
N ASP A 766 -7.35 -8.08 0.58
CA ASP A 766 -6.97 -8.77 1.82
C ASP A 766 -6.15 -7.88 2.75
N MET A 767 -5.16 -7.17 2.20
CA MET A 767 -4.29 -6.25 2.94
C MET A 767 -5.08 -5.12 3.61
N LEU A 768 -6.05 -4.51 2.90
CA LEU A 768 -6.95 -3.51 3.48
C LEU A 768 -7.86 -4.11 4.57
N THR A 769 -8.45 -5.27 4.34
CA THR A 769 -9.33 -5.91 5.33
C THR A 769 -8.58 -6.27 6.61
N LEU A 770 -7.37 -6.82 6.50
CA LEU A 770 -6.50 -7.13 7.64
C LEU A 770 -6.04 -5.88 8.38
N GLN A 771 -5.70 -4.80 7.67
CA GLN A 771 -5.40 -3.50 8.27
C GLN A 771 -6.57 -2.97 9.10
N MET A 772 -7.81 -3.11 8.62
CA MET A 772 -9.00 -2.68 9.35
C MET A 772 -9.31 -3.57 10.54
N ILE A 773 -9.11 -4.89 10.44
CA ILE A 773 -9.22 -5.82 11.58
C ILE A 773 -8.17 -5.49 12.65
N GLN A 774 -6.95 -5.10 12.25
CA GLN A 774 -5.92 -4.62 13.17
C GLN A 774 -6.31 -3.30 13.85
N LEU A 775 -6.91 -2.36 13.13
CA LEU A 775 -7.44 -1.12 13.72
C LEU A 775 -8.56 -1.41 14.73
N MET A 776 -9.45 -2.37 14.44
CA MET A 776 -10.49 -2.80 15.39
C MET A 776 -9.88 -3.39 16.67
N ASP A 777 -8.89 -4.29 16.55
CA ASP A 777 -8.15 -4.84 17.70
C ASP A 777 -7.47 -3.75 18.55
N VAL A 778 -6.83 -2.77 17.90
CA VAL A 778 -6.20 -1.61 18.57
C VAL A 778 -7.23 -0.77 19.34
N LEU A 779 -8.38 -0.46 18.72
CA LEU A 779 -9.45 0.31 19.37
C LEU A 779 -10.08 -0.45 20.55
N TRP A 780 -10.36 -1.74 20.39
CA TRP A 780 -10.91 -2.56 21.46
C TRP A 780 -9.94 -2.68 22.65
N LYS A 781 -8.65 -2.95 22.40
CA LYS A 781 -7.61 -3.01 23.44
C LYS A 781 -7.37 -1.67 24.14
N THR A 782 -7.53 -0.55 23.44
CA THR A 782 -7.43 0.81 24.02
C THR A 782 -8.55 1.05 25.05
N GLU A 783 -9.76 0.54 24.79
CA GLU A 783 -10.89 0.55 25.73
C GLU A 783 -10.84 -0.63 26.75
N GLY A 784 -9.74 -1.40 26.80
CA GLY A 784 -9.52 -2.51 27.73
C GLY A 784 -10.12 -3.87 27.33
N LEU A 785 -10.71 -3.97 26.13
CA LEU A 785 -11.38 -5.17 25.62
C LEU A 785 -10.44 -5.93 24.65
N ASP A 786 -9.61 -6.84 25.15
CA ASP A 786 -8.80 -7.72 24.29
C ASP A 786 -9.63 -8.91 23.76
N LEU A 787 -10.03 -8.82 22.49
CA LEU A 787 -10.79 -9.87 21.78
C LEU A 787 -9.90 -10.92 21.10
N ARG A 788 -8.60 -10.98 21.39
CA ARG A 788 -7.68 -12.03 20.90
C ARG A 788 -7.64 -12.15 19.36
N MET A 789 -7.74 -11.01 18.66
CA MET A 789 -7.77 -10.96 17.21
C MET A 789 -6.42 -11.37 16.60
N LEU A 790 -6.46 -11.92 15.37
CA LEU A 790 -5.25 -12.34 14.66
C LEU A 790 -5.21 -11.76 13.22
N PRO A 791 -4.94 -10.45 13.08
CA PRO A 791 -4.59 -9.84 11.81
C PRO A 791 -3.18 -10.30 11.40
N TYR A 792 -3.10 -11.44 10.71
CA TYR A 792 -1.86 -11.98 10.16
C TYR A 792 -1.31 -11.09 9.04
N GLY A 793 0.01 -11.07 8.83
CA GLY A 793 0.64 -10.26 7.80
C GLY A 793 0.16 -10.59 6.38
N CYS A 794 -0.23 -9.58 5.61
CA CYS A 794 -0.50 -9.68 4.17
C CYS A 794 0.10 -8.46 3.46
N LEU A 795 0.78 -8.68 2.34
CA LEU A 795 1.44 -7.61 1.58
C LEU A 795 1.37 -7.89 0.07
N SER A 796 0.75 -6.97 -0.67
CA SER A 796 0.90 -6.92 -2.13
C SER A 796 2.31 -6.42 -2.50
N THR A 797 2.99 -7.12 -3.40
CA THR A 797 4.36 -6.79 -3.85
C THR A 797 4.43 -6.45 -5.34
N GLY A 798 3.33 -6.60 -6.08
CA GLY A 798 3.26 -6.35 -7.52
C GLY A 798 1.89 -6.65 -8.12
N ASN A 799 1.79 -6.61 -9.46
CA ASN A 799 0.56 -6.90 -10.19
C ASN A 799 0.06 -8.33 -9.89
N LYS A 800 -0.98 -8.44 -9.04
CA LYS A 800 -1.56 -9.71 -8.58
C LYS A 800 -0.54 -10.68 -7.96
N THR A 801 0.48 -10.12 -7.31
CA THR A 801 1.51 -10.89 -6.59
C THR A 801 1.70 -10.37 -5.18
N GLY A 802 1.88 -11.26 -4.21
CA GLY A 802 2.16 -10.87 -2.84
C GLY A 802 2.39 -12.05 -1.90
N LEU A 803 2.52 -11.70 -0.62
CA LEU A 803 2.83 -12.61 0.48
C LEU A 803 1.72 -12.58 1.54
N ILE A 804 1.49 -13.73 2.17
CA ILE A 804 0.62 -13.92 3.34
C ILE A 804 1.43 -14.68 4.41
N GLU A 805 1.30 -14.30 5.67
CA GLU A 805 1.91 -14.98 6.82
C GLU A 805 1.21 -16.32 7.13
N VAL A 806 1.97 -17.37 7.43
CA VAL A 806 1.42 -18.64 7.91
C VAL A 806 1.19 -18.57 9.42
N VAL A 807 -0.08 -18.56 9.83
CA VAL A 807 -0.47 -18.77 11.23
C VAL A 807 -0.16 -20.21 11.65
N LYS A 808 0.86 -20.39 12.46
CA LYS A 808 1.28 -21.71 12.96
C LYS A 808 0.28 -22.34 13.91
N ASN A 809 0.30 -23.67 13.95
CA ASN A 809 -0.54 -24.50 14.82
C ASN A 809 -2.03 -24.13 14.68
N SER A 810 -2.48 -24.07 13.42
CA SER A 810 -3.86 -23.77 13.06
C SER A 810 -4.34 -24.73 11.97
N ASP A 811 -5.65 -24.98 11.93
CA ASP A 811 -6.29 -25.78 10.89
C ASP A 811 -7.67 -25.20 10.53
N THR A 812 -8.22 -25.55 9.36
CA THR A 812 -9.55 -25.10 8.94
C THR A 812 -10.64 -25.92 9.64
N ILE A 813 -11.81 -25.32 9.89
CA ILE A 813 -12.96 -26.04 10.44
C ILE A 813 -13.30 -27.28 9.58
N ALA A 814 -13.22 -27.17 8.26
CA ALA A 814 -13.51 -28.26 7.35
C ALA A 814 -12.52 -29.43 7.50
N ASN A 815 -11.24 -29.16 7.76
CA ASN A 815 -10.25 -30.18 8.06
C ASN A 815 -10.50 -30.82 9.43
N ILE A 816 -10.75 -30.01 10.47
CA ILE A 816 -11.05 -30.50 11.83
C ILE A 816 -12.31 -31.38 11.83
N GLN A 817 -13.34 -31.03 11.07
CA GLN A 817 -14.54 -31.86 10.90
C GLN A 817 -14.22 -33.17 10.17
N ARG A 818 -13.57 -33.13 8.99
CA ARG A 818 -13.21 -34.34 8.21
C ARG A 818 -12.33 -35.32 9.00
N ASN A 819 -11.35 -34.82 9.75
CA ASN A 819 -10.41 -35.65 10.51
C ASN A 819 -11.05 -36.45 11.67
N ASN A 820 -12.29 -36.11 12.07
CA ASN A 820 -13.01 -36.75 13.16
C ASN A 820 -14.07 -37.79 12.71
N SER A 821 -14.19 -38.13 11.42
CA SER A 821 -15.20 -39.09 10.93
C SER A 821 -14.88 -39.70 9.57
N ASN A 822 -15.09 -41.01 9.42
CA ASN A 822 -14.78 -41.79 8.20
C ASN A 822 -15.67 -41.49 6.97
N SER A 823 -16.51 -40.46 7.02
CA SER A 823 -17.34 -40.00 5.89
C SER A 823 -17.57 -38.50 5.98
N ALA A 824 -17.27 -37.77 4.90
CA ALA A 824 -17.43 -36.32 4.84
C ALA A 824 -18.88 -35.86 5.09
N ALA A 825 -19.86 -36.70 4.71
CA ALA A 825 -21.28 -36.42 4.91
C ALA A 825 -21.69 -36.41 6.39
N THR A 826 -21.18 -37.35 7.21
CA THR A 826 -21.49 -37.40 8.65
C THR A 826 -20.56 -36.50 9.47
N ALA A 827 -19.31 -36.31 9.03
CA ALA A 827 -18.33 -35.40 9.63
C ALA A 827 -18.90 -34.00 9.88
N ALA A 828 -19.58 -33.43 8.88
CA ALA A 828 -20.18 -32.10 8.98
C ALA A 828 -21.30 -31.99 10.03
N PHE A 829 -21.99 -33.09 10.38
CA PHE A 829 -23.04 -33.09 11.39
C PHE A 829 -22.54 -33.31 12.82
N ASN A 830 -21.29 -33.75 13.01
CA ASN A 830 -20.70 -33.95 14.33
C ASN A 830 -20.43 -32.61 15.05
N LYS A 831 -21.40 -32.17 15.85
CA LYS A 831 -21.37 -30.94 16.66
C LYS A 831 -20.17 -30.89 17.62
N ASP A 832 -19.78 -32.05 18.15
CA ASP A 832 -18.68 -32.17 19.10
C ASP A 832 -17.29 -32.17 18.44
N ALA A 833 -17.18 -32.24 17.11
CA ALA A 833 -15.88 -32.34 16.42
C ALA A 833 -14.92 -31.18 16.77
N LEU A 834 -15.42 -29.94 16.82
CA LEU A 834 -14.59 -28.78 17.21
C LEU A 834 -14.22 -28.83 18.70
N LEU A 835 -15.19 -29.12 19.58
CA LEU A 835 -14.97 -29.18 21.02
C LEU A 835 -14.03 -30.33 21.43
N ASN A 836 -14.13 -31.49 20.77
CA ASN A 836 -13.25 -32.63 20.97
C ASN A 836 -11.85 -32.39 20.40
N TRP A 837 -11.73 -31.66 19.30
CA TRP A 837 -10.42 -31.20 18.82
C TRP A 837 -9.76 -30.26 19.85
N LEU A 838 -10.49 -29.26 20.37
CA LEU A 838 -9.98 -28.37 21.43
C LEU A 838 -9.58 -29.14 22.70
N LYS A 839 -10.39 -30.10 23.15
CA LYS A 839 -10.06 -31.03 24.25
C LYS A 839 -8.80 -31.86 23.98
N SER A 840 -8.58 -32.33 22.74
CA SER A 840 -7.38 -33.11 22.40
C SER A 840 -6.09 -32.28 22.36
N LYS A 841 -6.20 -30.97 22.13
CA LYS A 841 -5.07 -30.01 22.17
C LYS A 841 -4.83 -29.40 23.55
N ASN A 842 -5.89 -29.26 24.36
CA ASN A 842 -5.86 -28.57 25.65
C ASN A 842 -6.47 -29.47 26.75
N PRO A 843 -5.72 -30.48 27.24
CA PRO A 843 -6.19 -31.34 28.32
C PRO A 843 -6.19 -30.63 29.68
N GLY A 844 -7.13 -30.99 30.54
CA GLY A 844 -7.29 -30.42 31.88
C GLY A 844 -7.64 -28.93 31.86
N ASP A 845 -7.16 -28.19 32.87
CA ASP A 845 -7.42 -26.77 33.12
C ASP A 845 -7.12 -25.83 31.93
N LYS A 846 -6.32 -26.30 30.95
CA LYS A 846 -6.05 -25.57 29.70
C LYS A 846 -7.28 -25.46 28.80
N LEU A 847 -8.26 -26.35 28.93
CA LEU A 847 -9.47 -26.33 28.11
C LEU A 847 -10.26 -25.05 28.33
N ASP A 848 -10.39 -24.59 29.58
CA ASP A 848 -11.15 -23.40 29.92
C ASP A 848 -10.50 -22.14 29.31
N GLN A 849 -9.16 -22.08 29.30
CA GLN A 849 -8.43 -21.02 28.58
C GLN A 849 -8.66 -21.11 27.07
N ALA A 850 -8.64 -22.30 26.47
CA ALA A 850 -8.87 -22.45 25.03
C ALA A 850 -10.32 -22.10 24.61
N ILE A 851 -11.32 -22.39 25.45
CA ILE A 851 -12.71 -22.00 25.22
C ILE A 851 -12.89 -20.48 25.42
N GLU A 852 -12.19 -19.87 26.39
CA GLU A 852 -12.14 -18.41 26.57
C GLU A 852 -11.54 -17.70 25.35
N GLU A 853 -10.35 -18.14 24.89
CA GLU A 853 -9.70 -17.62 23.68
C GLU A 853 -10.57 -17.78 22.44
N PHE A 854 -11.26 -18.92 22.29
CA PHE A 854 -12.25 -19.15 21.23
C PHE A 854 -13.43 -18.16 21.34
N THR A 855 -13.97 -17.94 22.54
CA THR A 855 -15.15 -17.10 22.77
C THR A 855 -14.85 -15.63 22.46
N LEU A 856 -13.71 -15.12 22.92
CA LEU A 856 -13.27 -13.73 22.69
C LEU A 856 -13.00 -13.47 21.20
N SER A 857 -12.21 -14.34 20.56
CA SER A 857 -11.89 -14.22 19.13
C SER A 857 -13.12 -14.42 18.24
N CYS A 858 -14.03 -15.35 18.57
CA CYS A 858 -15.30 -15.48 17.87
C CYS A 858 -16.15 -14.20 17.98
N ALA A 859 -16.20 -13.54 19.15
CA ALA A 859 -16.95 -12.30 19.32
C ALA A 859 -16.37 -11.18 18.44
N GLY A 860 -15.05 -11.01 18.46
CA GLY A 860 -14.35 -10.02 17.64
C GLY A 860 -14.53 -10.26 16.13
N TYR A 861 -14.36 -11.49 15.64
CA TYR A 861 -14.57 -11.79 14.21
C TYR A 861 -16.04 -11.73 13.79
N CYS A 862 -17.01 -12.08 14.64
CA CYS A 862 -18.44 -11.87 14.34
C CYS A 862 -18.76 -10.37 14.15
N VAL A 863 -18.25 -9.49 15.01
CA VAL A 863 -18.47 -8.03 14.90
C VAL A 863 -17.70 -7.42 13.72
N ALA A 864 -16.43 -7.81 13.52
CA ALA A 864 -15.62 -7.30 12.42
C ALA A 864 -16.19 -7.70 11.05
N THR A 865 -16.61 -8.95 10.88
CA THR A 865 -17.22 -9.42 9.61
C THR A 865 -18.60 -8.80 9.35
N TYR A 866 -19.39 -8.52 10.39
CA TYR A 866 -20.62 -7.75 10.28
C TYR A 866 -20.36 -6.33 9.78
N VAL A 867 -19.51 -5.57 10.48
CA VAL A 867 -19.25 -4.15 10.19
C VAL A 867 -18.66 -3.96 8.79
N LEU A 868 -17.66 -4.78 8.43
CA LEU A 868 -16.98 -4.70 7.13
C LEU A 868 -17.73 -5.40 5.99
N GLY A 869 -18.85 -6.09 6.27
CA GLY A 869 -19.66 -6.78 5.26
C GLY A 869 -18.92 -7.89 4.51
N ILE A 870 -18.11 -8.67 5.22
CA ILE A 870 -17.18 -9.65 4.64
C ILE A 870 -17.93 -10.92 4.22
N GLY A 871 -17.98 -11.19 2.91
CA GLY A 871 -18.78 -12.25 2.31
C GLY A 871 -18.06 -13.58 2.06
N ASP A 872 -18.82 -14.59 1.64
CA ASP A 872 -18.44 -15.96 1.31
C ASP A 872 -17.69 -16.68 2.47
N ARG A 873 -18.14 -16.55 3.73
CA ARG A 873 -17.51 -17.23 4.87
C ARG A 873 -18.05 -18.65 5.07
N HIS A 874 -17.15 -19.62 5.15
CA HIS A 874 -17.43 -21.06 5.22
C HIS A 874 -16.32 -21.84 5.93
N SER A 875 -16.57 -23.10 6.28
CA SER A 875 -15.64 -23.93 7.06
C SER A 875 -14.23 -24.12 6.45
N ASP A 876 -14.04 -23.85 5.15
CA ASP A 876 -12.70 -23.84 4.51
C ASP A 876 -11.90 -22.53 4.71
N ASN A 877 -12.53 -21.40 5.08
CA ASN A 877 -11.88 -20.08 5.23
C ASN A 877 -12.09 -19.43 6.62
N ILE A 878 -12.49 -20.25 7.59
CA ILE A 878 -12.37 -19.95 9.02
C ILE A 878 -11.48 -21.03 9.64
N MET A 879 -10.50 -20.60 10.41
CA MET A 879 -9.45 -21.41 11.01
C MET A 879 -9.48 -21.27 12.53
N ILE A 880 -8.98 -22.30 13.22
CA ILE A 880 -8.84 -22.31 14.68
C ILE A 880 -7.41 -22.73 15.02
N ARG A 881 -6.78 -22.03 15.96
CA ARG A 881 -5.47 -22.39 16.52
C ARG A 881 -5.61 -23.47 17.57
N GLU A 882 -4.55 -24.25 17.78
CA GLU A 882 -4.48 -25.23 18.88
C GLU A 882 -4.74 -24.59 20.25
N THR A 883 -4.47 -23.29 20.41
CA THR A 883 -4.75 -22.47 21.61
C THR A 883 -6.22 -22.00 21.73
N GLY A 884 -7.11 -22.41 20.83
CA GLY A 884 -8.52 -22.01 20.82
C GLY A 884 -8.87 -20.79 19.96
N GLN A 885 -7.92 -19.90 19.71
CA GLN A 885 -8.14 -18.66 18.93
C GLN A 885 -8.69 -18.95 17.52
N LEU A 886 -9.87 -18.42 17.22
CA LEU A 886 -10.54 -18.46 15.92
C LEU A 886 -10.09 -17.26 15.07
N PHE A 887 -9.87 -17.46 13.77
CA PHE A 887 -9.62 -16.37 12.83
C PHE A 887 -10.14 -16.68 11.43
N HIS A 888 -10.45 -15.62 10.67
CA HIS A 888 -10.93 -15.72 9.29
C HIS A 888 -9.76 -15.50 8.31
N ILE A 889 -9.82 -16.13 7.13
CA ILE A 889 -8.84 -15.98 6.04
C ILE A 889 -9.54 -15.70 4.70
N ASP A 890 -8.78 -15.31 3.67
CA ASP A 890 -9.25 -15.12 2.27
C ASP A 890 -10.41 -14.10 2.17
N PHE A 891 -10.07 -12.81 2.21
CA PHE A 891 -11.01 -11.68 2.34
C PHE A 891 -11.45 -11.09 1.00
N GLY A 892 -11.48 -11.92 -0.06
CA GLY A 892 -11.79 -11.50 -1.42
C GLY A 892 -13.21 -10.95 -1.69
N HIS A 893 -14.04 -10.71 -0.68
CA HIS A 893 -15.33 -9.97 -0.78
C HIS A 893 -15.64 -9.13 0.48
N PHE A 894 -15.97 -7.85 0.33
CA PHE A 894 -16.33 -6.92 1.43
C PHE A 894 -17.44 -5.92 1.05
N LEU A 895 -17.89 -5.09 2.00
CA LEU A 895 -18.96 -4.07 1.84
C LEU A 895 -20.29 -4.62 1.31
N GLY A 896 -20.60 -5.90 1.58
CA GLY A 896 -21.82 -6.54 1.14
C GLY A 896 -21.85 -7.02 -0.31
N ASN A 897 -20.69 -7.07 -0.98
CA ASN A 897 -20.52 -7.64 -2.33
C ASN A 897 -20.58 -9.18 -2.30
N PHE A 898 -21.72 -9.73 -1.89
CA PHE A 898 -21.94 -11.16 -1.70
C PHE A 898 -22.08 -11.91 -3.04
N LYS A 899 -21.38 -13.05 -3.20
CA LYS A 899 -21.53 -13.92 -4.37
C LYS A 899 -22.99 -14.37 -4.55
N SER A 900 -23.58 -14.10 -5.71
CA SER A 900 -24.90 -14.61 -6.08
C SER A 900 -24.84 -15.93 -6.85
N LYS A 901 -25.92 -16.71 -6.81
CA LYS A 901 -26.12 -17.89 -7.66
C LYS A 901 -27.58 -17.91 -8.14
N PHE A 902 -27.79 -18.01 -9.45
CA PHE A 902 -29.12 -17.92 -10.08
C PHE A 902 -29.93 -16.66 -9.67
N GLY A 903 -29.26 -15.52 -9.53
CA GLY A 903 -29.90 -14.24 -9.16
C GLY A 903 -30.24 -14.09 -7.67
N ILE A 904 -29.92 -15.09 -6.83
CA ILE A 904 -30.13 -15.04 -5.37
C ILE A 904 -28.77 -14.92 -4.68
N ASN A 905 -28.64 -13.99 -3.74
CA ASN A 905 -27.42 -13.85 -2.91
C ASN A 905 -27.22 -15.12 -2.06
N ARG A 906 -26.00 -15.65 -2.01
CA ARG A 906 -25.66 -16.84 -1.20
C ARG A 906 -25.89 -16.59 0.29
N GLU A 907 -25.53 -15.41 0.76
CA GLU A 907 -25.62 -15.03 2.16
C GLU A 907 -26.90 -14.23 2.42
N ARG A 908 -27.63 -14.66 3.47
CA ARG A 908 -28.93 -14.11 3.90
C ARG A 908 -28.93 -13.69 5.38
N VAL A 909 -27.82 -13.95 6.07
CA VAL A 909 -27.65 -13.78 7.52
C VAL A 909 -26.69 -12.61 7.72
N PRO A 910 -26.96 -11.65 8.64
CA PRO A 910 -26.17 -10.42 8.75
C PRO A 910 -24.70 -10.66 9.14
N PHE A 911 -24.43 -11.70 9.93
CA PHE A 911 -23.09 -12.20 10.22
C PHE A 911 -23.16 -13.68 10.59
N ILE A 912 -22.00 -14.34 10.67
CA ILE A 912 -21.94 -15.80 10.77
C ILE A 912 -21.64 -16.24 12.20
N LEU A 913 -22.71 -16.68 12.88
CA LEU A 913 -22.70 -17.40 14.15
C LEU A 913 -23.29 -18.80 13.90
N THR A 914 -22.42 -19.80 13.78
CA THR A 914 -22.87 -21.17 13.51
C THR A 914 -23.25 -21.91 14.80
N TYR A 915 -24.12 -22.92 14.68
CA TYR A 915 -24.47 -23.78 15.81
C TYR A 915 -23.22 -24.39 16.47
N ASP A 916 -22.20 -24.75 15.69
CA ASP A 916 -20.98 -25.39 16.22
C ASP A 916 -20.14 -24.42 17.06
N PHE A 917 -20.20 -23.12 16.78
CA PHE A 917 -19.57 -22.08 17.62
C PHE A 917 -20.32 -21.92 18.95
N VAL A 918 -21.64 -21.86 18.90
CA VAL A 918 -22.49 -21.81 20.10
C VAL A 918 -22.25 -23.05 20.97
N HIS A 919 -22.14 -24.24 20.37
CA HIS A 919 -21.83 -25.49 21.08
C HIS A 919 -20.47 -25.46 21.80
N VAL A 920 -19.43 -24.87 21.19
CA VAL A 920 -18.13 -24.68 21.85
C VAL A 920 -18.21 -23.65 22.98
N ILE A 921 -18.83 -22.48 22.75
CA ILE A 921 -19.00 -21.41 23.76
C ILE A 921 -19.79 -21.91 24.97
N GLN A 922 -20.79 -22.77 24.76
CA GLN A 922 -21.59 -23.39 25.82
C GLN A 922 -20.94 -24.64 26.46
N GLU A 923 -19.67 -24.97 26.12
CA GLU A 923 -18.92 -26.14 26.61
C GLU A 923 -19.59 -27.49 26.27
N GLY A 924 -20.41 -27.53 25.23
CA GLY A 924 -21.24 -28.68 24.83
C GLY A 924 -22.51 -28.86 25.66
N ARG A 925 -22.83 -27.94 26.59
CA ARG A 925 -24.03 -28.00 27.44
C ARG A 925 -25.18 -27.25 26.76
N THR A 926 -26.35 -27.88 26.61
CA THR A 926 -27.49 -27.32 25.84
C THR A 926 -28.08 -26.00 26.35
N ASN A 927 -27.80 -25.60 27.59
CA ASN A 927 -28.35 -24.39 28.22
C ASN A 927 -27.34 -23.67 29.14
N ASN A 928 -26.05 -23.61 28.77
CA ASN A 928 -25.09 -22.74 29.46
C ASN A 928 -25.37 -21.27 29.08
N SER A 929 -26.24 -20.61 29.84
CA SER A 929 -26.63 -19.22 29.63
C SER A 929 -25.48 -18.27 29.95
N GLU A 930 -24.79 -18.43 31.08
CA GLU A 930 -23.74 -17.52 31.55
C GLU A 930 -22.62 -17.30 30.51
N LYS A 931 -22.05 -18.39 29.95
CA LYS A 931 -21.00 -18.26 28.92
C LYS A 931 -21.52 -17.64 27.62
N PHE A 932 -22.76 -17.93 27.21
CA PHE A 932 -23.34 -17.36 26.00
C PHE A 932 -23.77 -15.89 26.17
N GLU A 933 -24.24 -15.51 27.36
CA GLU A 933 -24.52 -14.12 27.74
C GLU A 933 -23.24 -13.29 27.73
N ARG A 934 -22.15 -13.78 28.34
CA ARG A 934 -20.85 -13.12 28.30
C ARG A 934 -20.29 -12.96 26.88
N PHE A 935 -20.50 -13.96 26.00
CA PHE A 935 -20.21 -13.83 24.57
C PHE A 935 -21.02 -12.69 23.92
N ARG A 936 -22.32 -12.59 24.22
CA ARG A 936 -23.19 -11.50 23.72
C ARG A 936 -22.74 -10.13 24.24
N GLU A 937 -22.40 -10.01 25.52
CA GLU A 937 -21.87 -8.78 26.11
C GLU A 937 -20.57 -8.34 25.42
N CYS A 938 -19.64 -9.27 25.14
CA CYS A 938 -18.42 -8.95 24.39
C CYS A 938 -18.74 -8.43 22.98
N CYS A 939 -19.69 -9.07 22.26
CA CYS A 939 -20.13 -8.60 20.95
C CYS A 939 -20.75 -7.19 21.01
N GLU A 940 -21.58 -6.92 22.03
CA GLU A 940 -22.24 -5.63 22.22
C GLU A 940 -21.28 -4.50 22.58
N GLN A 941 -20.31 -4.75 23.46
CA GLN A 941 -19.25 -3.78 23.79
C GLN A 941 -18.34 -3.51 22.58
N ALA A 942 -17.92 -4.57 21.88
CA ALA A 942 -17.10 -4.46 20.68
C ALA A 942 -17.77 -3.59 19.60
N TYR A 943 -19.06 -3.82 19.34
CA TYR A 943 -19.82 -3.04 18.36
C TYR A 943 -19.95 -1.57 18.76
N LYS A 944 -20.25 -1.25 20.03
CA LYS A 944 -20.30 0.13 20.55
C LYS A 944 -18.99 0.90 20.31
N ILE A 945 -17.85 0.26 20.60
CA ILE A 945 -16.52 0.88 20.41
C ILE A 945 -16.28 1.22 18.93
N LEU A 946 -16.72 0.36 18.00
CA LEU A 946 -16.62 0.66 16.57
C LEU A 946 -17.60 1.76 16.12
N CYS A 947 -18.83 1.81 16.65
CA CYS A 947 -19.78 2.89 16.36
C CYS A 947 -19.22 4.27 16.74
N ARG A 948 -18.61 4.40 17.94
CA ARG A 948 -17.94 5.65 18.39
C ARG A 948 -16.84 6.11 17.43
N ASN A 949 -16.13 5.16 16.83
CA ASN A 949 -15.01 5.40 15.92
C ASN A 949 -15.41 5.32 14.43
N GLY A 950 -16.70 5.23 14.10
CA GLY A 950 -17.13 4.87 12.75
C GLY A 950 -16.74 5.88 11.66
N THR A 951 -16.60 7.16 12.00
CA THR A 951 -16.07 8.19 11.10
C THR A 951 -14.63 7.89 10.65
N LEU A 952 -13.78 7.33 11.51
CA LEU A 952 -12.42 6.93 11.14
C LEU A 952 -12.44 5.84 10.07
N PHE A 953 -13.27 4.80 10.24
CA PHE A 953 -13.43 3.76 9.22
C PHE A 953 -13.97 4.33 7.91
N VAL A 954 -15.04 5.12 7.95
CA VAL A 954 -15.60 5.80 6.75
C VAL A 954 -14.54 6.63 6.02
N ASN A 955 -13.74 7.40 6.74
CA ASN A 955 -12.70 8.24 6.15
C ASN A 955 -11.57 7.40 5.56
N LEU A 956 -11.09 6.35 6.25
CA LEU A 956 -10.06 5.44 5.72
C LEU A 956 -10.53 4.70 4.46
N PHE A 957 -11.78 4.27 4.39
CA PHE A 957 -12.35 3.67 3.18
C PHE A 957 -12.61 4.71 2.06
N ALA A 958 -12.90 5.97 2.38
CA ALA A 958 -12.97 7.04 1.38
C ALA A 958 -11.62 7.25 0.68
N LEU A 959 -10.53 7.38 1.44
CA LEU A 959 -9.17 7.53 0.89
C LEU A 959 -8.74 6.31 0.05
N MET A 960 -9.21 5.10 0.38
CA MET A 960 -8.91 3.89 -0.40
C MET A 960 -9.60 3.81 -1.77
N LYS A 961 -10.55 4.69 -2.11
CA LYS A 961 -11.10 4.76 -3.48
C LYS A 961 -10.01 5.00 -4.53
N ALA A 962 -8.94 5.71 -4.19
CA ALA A 962 -7.79 5.93 -5.08
C ALA A 962 -7.02 4.64 -5.45
N ALA A 963 -7.22 3.55 -4.71
CA ALA A 963 -6.64 2.25 -5.05
C ALA A 963 -7.28 1.59 -6.27
N GLY A 964 -8.51 1.96 -6.66
CA GLY A 964 -9.25 1.26 -7.71
C GLY A 964 -9.45 -0.22 -7.35
N LEU A 965 -9.90 -0.50 -6.12
CA LEU A 965 -10.36 -1.83 -5.74
C LEU A 965 -11.75 -2.07 -6.37
N PRO A 966 -12.03 -3.25 -6.96
CA PRO A 966 -13.29 -3.48 -7.67
C PRO A 966 -14.56 -3.28 -6.83
N GLU A 967 -14.47 -3.53 -5.52
CA GLU A 967 -15.58 -3.47 -4.56
C GLU A 967 -15.61 -2.16 -3.74
N LEU A 968 -14.76 -1.18 -4.09
CA LEU A 968 -14.69 0.14 -3.46
C LEU A 968 -14.44 1.20 -4.53
N SER A 969 -15.49 1.45 -5.30
CA SER A 969 -15.50 2.34 -6.47
C SER A 969 -16.20 3.68 -6.18
N SER A 970 -17.15 3.68 -5.26
CA SER A 970 -18.20 4.69 -5.14
C SER A 970 -18.52 5.07 -3.69
N SER A 971 -19.26 6.16 -3.52
CA SER A 971 -19.83 6.55 -2.22
C SER A 971 -20.88 5.57 -1.71
N LYS A 972 -21.53 4.81 -2.60
CA LYS A 972 -22.52 3.78 -2.25
C LYS A 972 -21.87 2.59 -1.53
N ASP A 973 -20.66 2.22 -1.92
CA ASP A 973 -19.92 1.11 -1.30
C ASP A 973 -19.57 1.48 0.17
N ILE A 974 -19.18 2.74 0.39
CA ILE A 974 -18.92 3.30 1.73
C ILE A 974 -20.21 3.47 2.56
N GLN A 975 -21.37 3.66 1.91
CA GLN A 975 -22.66 3.73 2.62
C GLN A 975 -22.95 2.45 3.41
N TYR A 976 -22.45 1.28 2.97
CA TYR A 976 -22.56 0.03 3.73
C TYR A 976 -22.00 0.18 5.16
N LEU A 977 -20.85 0.84 5.33
CA LEU A 977 -20.23 1.07 6.63
C LEU A 977 -21.03 2.06 7.49
N LYS A 978 -21.59 3.10 6.86
CA LYS A 978 -22.47 4.06 7.55
C LYS A 978 -23.72 3.36 8.08
N ASP A 979 -24.28 2.45 7.29
CA ASP A 979 -25.48 1.67 7.65
C ASP A 979 -25.16 0.58 8.69
N SER A 980 -24.05 -0.15 8.55
CA SER A 980 -23.65 -1.24 9.45
C SER A 980 -23.22 -0.74 10.84
N LEU A 981 -22.60 0.44 10.91
CA LEU A 981 -22.27 1.14 12.17
C LEU A 981 -23.40 2.07 12.66
N ALA A 982 -24.51 2.13 11.92
CA ALA A 982 -25.69 2.95 12.24
C ALA A 982 -25.37 4.45 12.49
N LEU A 983 -24.45 5.01 11.71
CA LEU A 983 -24.01 6.41 11.86
C LEU A 983 -25.18 7.39 11.65
N GLY A 984 -25.23 8.42 12.49
CA GLY A 984 -26.35 9.38 12.57
C GLY A 984 -27.42 9.01 13.61
N LYS A 985 -27.38 7.79 14.19
CA LYS A 985 -28.25 7.35 15.29
C LYS A 985 -27.56 7.46 16.65
N SER A 986 -28.31 7.29 17.75
CA SER A 986 -27.70 7.19 19.09
C SER A 986 -26.99 5.85 19.30
N GLU A 987 -26.06 5.76 20.26
CA GLU A 987 -25.40 4.49 20.62
C GLU A 987 -26.42 3.42 21.06
N GLU A 988 -27.51 3.84 21.70
CA GLU A 988 -28.59 2.97 22.17
C GLU A 988 -29.42 2.43 21.00
N GLU A 989 -29.72 3.27 20.00
CA GLU A 989 -30.42 2.86 18.79
C GLU A 989 -29.54 1.94 17.93
N ALA A 990 -28.26 2.27 17.77
CA ALA A 990 -27.28 1.41 17.09
C ALA A 990 -27.22 0.03 17.74
N LEU A 991 -27.04 -0.02 19.08
CA LEU A 991 -27.05 -1.25 19.86
C LEU A 991 -28.37 -2.03 19.70
N LYS A 992 -29.52 -1.34 19.72
CA LYS A 992 -30.83 -1.98 19.55
C LYS A 992 -30.96 -2.64 18.17
N ASN A 993 -30.47 -1.99 17.11
CA ASN A 993 -30.42 -2.58 15.76
C ASN A 993 -29.49 -3.81 15.72
N PHE A 994 -28.31 -3.71 16.33
CA PHE A 994 -27.36 -4.83 16.43
C PHE A 994 -27.91 -6.03 17.21
N LYS A 995 -28.59 -5.79 18.36
CA LYS A 995 -29.28 -6.84 19.13
C LYS A 995 -30.34 -7.58 18.29
N VAL A 996 -31.05 -6.88 17.39
CA VAL A 996 -31.98 -7.55 16.46
C VAL A 996 -31.21 -8.44 15.47
N LYS A 997 -30.14 -7.92 14.85
CA LYS A 997 -29.31 -8.68 13.89
C LYS A 997 -28.61 -9.89 14.54
N PHE A 998 -28.19 -9.78 15.80
CA PHE A 998 -27.64 -10.88 16.59
C PHE A 998 -28.67 -11.99 16.84
N ASN A 999 -29.90 -11.61 17.22
CA ASN A 999 -30.99 -12.58 17.42
C ASN A 999 -31.47 -13.22 16.11
N GLU A 1000 -31.44 -12.50 14.98
CA GLU A 1000 -31.64 -13.09 13.65
C GLU A 1000 -30.55 -14.12 13.32
N ALA A 1001 -29.26 -13.78 13.48
CA ALA A 1001 -28.16 -14.70 13.22
C ALA A 1001 -28.22 -15.97 14.08
N LEU A 1002 -28.57 -15.84 15.37
CA LEU A 1002 -28.76 -16.98 16.27
C LEU A 1002 -29.91 -17.91 15.82
N ARG A 1003 -31.03 -17.35 15.34
CA ARG A 1003 -32.16 -18.11 14.77
C ARG A 1003 -31.81 -18.79 13.43
N GLU A 1004 -30.95 -18.17 12.62
CA GLU A 1004 -30.49 -18.69 11.33
C GLU A 1004 -29.26 -19.63 11.45
N SER A 1005 -28.69 -19.80 12.64
CA SER A 1005 -27.44 -20.54 12.89
C SER A 1005 -27.41 -21.98 12.34
N TRP A 1006 -28.55 -22.69 12.40
CA TRP A 1006 -28.71 -24.02 11.80
C TRP A 1006 -28.73 -23.98 10.26
N LYS A 1007 -29.40 -23.00 9.66
CA LYS A 1007 -29.43 -22.81 8.19
C LYS A 1007 -28.03 -22.52 7.65
N THR A 1008 -27.25 -21.73 8.39
CA THR A 1008 -25.84 -21.41 8.07
C THR A 1008 -24.99 -22.68 8.01
N LYS A 1009 -25.15 -23.61 8.96
CA LYS A 1009 -24.47 -24.92 8.94
C LYS A 1009 -24.86 -25.78 7.74
N VAL A 1010 -26.13 -25.77 7.32
CA VAL A 1010 -26.57 -26.46 6.09
C VAL A 1010 -25.97 -25.83 4.83
N ASN A 1011 -25.84 -24.50 4.77
CA ASN A 1011 -25.17 -23.82 3.65
C ASN A 1011 -23.68 -24.19 3.56
N TRP A 1012 -22.98 -24.29 4.69
CA TRP A 1012 -21.58 -24.75 4.73
C TRP A 1012 -21.43 -26.19 4.22
N MET A 1013 -22.31 -27.10 4.65
CA MET A 1013 -22.36 -28.48 4.16
C MET A 1013 -22.54 -28.54 2.63
N MET A 1014 -23.47 -27.74 2.08
CA MET A 1014 -23.69 -27.63 0.63
C MET A 1014 -22.48 -27.01 -0.10
N HIS A 1015 -21.64 -26.23 0.57
CA HIS A 1015 -20.37 -25.75 0.02
C HIS A 1015 -19.34 -26.87 -0.09
N THR A 1016 -19.17 -27.66 0.97
CA THR A 1016 -18.26 -28.81 1.01
C THR A 1016 -18.61 -29.85 -0.05
N PHE A 1017 -19.89 -30.25 -0.16
CA PHE A 1017 -20.34 -31.18 -1.20
C PHE A 1017 -20.12 -30.65 -2.63
N ALA A 1018 -20.18 -29.33 -2.86
CA ALA A 1018 -19.90 -28.73 -4.17
C ALA A 1018 -18.41 -28.65 -4.51
N LYS A 1019 -17.53 -28.95 -3.54
CA LYS A 1019 -16.07 -28.99 -3.66
C LYS A 1019 -15.55 -30.42 -3.78
N ASP A 1020 -16.11 -31.37 -3.01
CA ASP A 1020 -15.72 -32.79 -3.07
C ASP A 1020 -16.18 -33.50 -4.36
N ASN A 1021 -17.08 -32.87 -5.15
CA ASN A 1021 -17.51 -33.32 -6.48
C ASN A 1021 -16.81 -32.56 -7.64
N ARG A 1022 -15.54 -32.13 -7.45
CA ARG A 1022 -14.75 -31.35 -8.42
C ARG A 1022 -13.26 -31.69 -8.41
#